data_AF-G6FXU1-F1
#
_entry.id   AF-G6FXU1-F1
#
_cell.length_a   1.000
_cell.length_b   1.000
_cell.length_c   1.000
_cell.angle_alpha   90.00
_cell.angle_beta   90.00
_cell.angle_gamma   90.00
#
_symmetry.space_group_name_H-M   'P 1'
#
loop_
_entity.id
_entity.type
_entity.pdbx_description
1 polymer ?
#
loop_
_entity_poly.entity_id
_entity_poly.type
_entity_poly.pdbx_seq_one_letter_code
_entity_poly.pdbx_strand_id
1 'polypeptide(L)'
;MSEEYWRAKIWGLLHDPVLKALHSNSGRGKNSFWQELEVMKPWVEKGWNPEESSGKALKHIKLADYIASASDRGAIGSVSASINYGQGNNSEQGLEIFHLLSGAKRNFKIKQHSQMLAANRKNYLEFKEQKLLEAIPAEVRTDLKGVFWWLWRCLPAATCQEFDDESLMLMPAETRLPDSSIWSHASITAALAGALAGYDLTMAEIEHWPANKTLSHPYLASFTFTPVQELIKASRKMRDFWAGSWLLHYLSAKVCWEVSKKYGPDCFLYPSLYQQPLIDHWLLQEFSKFDQWIKQPDTNQLLTAGFPNVLVLVLPKDKVKAAMQMAKQTLLEEWARIGHLVFEELQTKRHWMPDLAEDSKTWQGWLESQWQFYWTALPIGKEDKSLKNAAIPKERETEFLEWQNAQNQAYITNQKNNLFQDEEIDFLREAYQQRWENQKRKFSVNVGSWWAAIFDANRYALAAVKNARNWELSTAFGPRSTISGIGPVVHPGGDWITERETKKYWQHHAGLFDGREQLNATETVKRVLEKVLDKLLDIKNEDAIAASYPDLTAGVAGYLKVHEKDINHELRFEDACQAIIAKNPWAKGVIQEMKNKWGIPWIDKENLPQRFHPRLLNAGWLVEDAETPELAKLQENLKTANEQNQEVIRREISALKKTYRQDIQKIIDRFYPGNNPADWYVLAAGDGDSMSEWLQGKKLEKYGDYIPSQLSVNLDSFQKFLEVKKRMGPSTHNALSRALLDFSNQLVPYLTQQRYAGRLIYAGGDDVLAYTNLWEWDNWLWDIRQCFRGDKD
;
A
#
# COMPACT_ATOMS: atom_id res chain seq x y z
N MET A 1 -13.80 -23.12 13.00
CA MET A 1 -14.82 -22.05 13.11
C MET A 1 -14.18 -20.88 13.82
N SER A 2 -14.33 -19.66 13.29
CA SER A 2 -13.79 -18.41 13.87
C SER A 2 -14.89 -17.33 13.91
N GLU A 3 -16.14 -17.74 14.12
CA GLU A 3 -17.29 -16.82 14.04
C GLU A 3 -17.24 -15.73 15.11
N GLU A 4 -16.93 -16.10 16.35
CA GLU A 4 -16.84 -15.15 17.48
C GLU A 4 -15.71 -14.14 17.30
N TYR A 5 -14.62 -14.57 16.65
CA TYR A 5 -13.56 -13.66 16.22
C TYR A 5 -14.10 -12.60 15.26
N TRP A 6 -14.91 -12.97 14.25
CA TRP A 6 -15.52 -12.01 13.34
C TRP A 6 -16.60 -11.14 14.02
N ARG A 7 -17.43 -11.69 14.90
CA ARG A 7 -18.41 -10.90 15.68
C ARG A 7 -17.74 -9.85 16.55
N ALA A 8 -16.63 -10.18 17.21
CA ALA A 8 -15.84 -9.22 17.97
C ALA A 8 -15.29 -8.07 17.10
N LYS A 9 -14.91 -8.37 15.87
CA LYS A 9 -14.41 -7.37 14.93
C LYS A 9 -15.51 -6.50 14.33
N ILE A 10 -16.67 -7.06 14.02
CA ILE A 10 -17.86 -6.30 13.63
C ILE A 10 -18.26 -5.35 14.74
N TRP A 11 -18.28 -5.83 15.99
CA TRP A 11 -18.43 -4.95 17.15
C TRP A 11 -17.35 -3.86 17.18
N GLY A 12 -16.08 -4.19 16.97
CA GLY A 12 -15.00 -3.20 16.93
C GLY A 12 -15.17 -2.11 15.86
N LEU A 13 -15.73 -2.42 14.69
CA LEU A 13 -16.03 -1.42 13.65
C LEU A 13 -17.21 -0.50 14.02
N LEU A 14 -18.15 -0.98 14.85
CA LEU A 14 -19.44 -0.32 15.14
C LEU A 14 -19.67 -0.04 16.64
N HIS A 15 -18.63 -0.13 17.47
CA HIS A 15 -18.70 0.08 18.91
C HIS A 15 -19.09 1.53 19.23
N ASP A 16 -18.65 2.46 18.38
CA ASP A 16 -19.04 3.86 18.36
C ASP A 16 -20.09 4.09 17.24
N PRO A 17 -20.97 5.11 17.35
CA PRO A 17 -21.86 5.50 16.26
C PRO A 17 -21.05 5.88 15.01
N VAL A 18 -21.51 5.49 13.83
CA VAL A 18 -20.85 5.85 12.57
C VAL A 18 -20.75 7.37 12.45
N LEU A 19 -21.78 8.10 12.88
CA LEU A 19 -21.86 9.56 12.83
C LEU A 19 -21.49 10.25 14.16
N LYS A 20 -20.68 9.60 15.00
CA LYS A 20 -20.35 10.03 16.38
C LYS A 20 -20.02 11.52 16.52
N ALA A 21 -19.14 12.05 15.67
CA ALA A 21 -18.70 13.44 15.80
C ALA A 21 -19.84 14.46 15.61
N LEU A 22 -20.83 14.11 14.77
CA LEU A 22 -21.98 14.95 14.44
C LEU A 22 -23.03 14.94 15.56
N HIS A 23 -23.13 13.86 16.33
CA HIS A 23 -24.03 13.79 17.49
C HIS A 23 -23.64 14.80 18.58
N SER A 24 -24.65 15.22 19.36
CA SER A 24 -24.44 15.85 20.67
C SER A 24 -24.22 14.77 21.76
N ASN A 25 -23.91 15.19 22.98
CA ASN A 25 -23.70 14.30 24.14
C ASN A 25 -24.80 13.22 24.35
N SER A 26 -26.04 13.44 23.91
CA SER A 26 -27.13 12.46 24.04
C SER A 26 -27.07 11.29 23.04
N GLY A 27 -26.31 11.42 21.95
CA GLY A 27 -26.15 10.37 20.92
C GLY A 27 -24.78 9.72 20.87
N ARG A 28 -23.73 10.40 21.36
CA ARG A 28 -22.32 9.96 21.26
C ARG A 28 -21.95 8.69 22.04
N GLY A 29 -22.70 8.35 23.09
CA GLY A 29 -22.36 7.26 23.99
C GLY A 29 -23.10 5.95 23.71
N LYS A 30 -23.81 5.85 22.58
CA LYS A 30 -24.49 4.64 22.15
C LYS A 30 -23.58 3.82 21.23
N ASN A 31 -23.89 2.55 21.06
CA ASN A 31 -23.33 1.77 19.95
C ASN A 31 -24.04 2.16 18.63
N SER A 32 -23.42 1.92 17.48
CA SER A 32 -24.12 2.01 16.18
C SER A 32 -25.09 0.83 15.97
N PHE A 33 -25.56 0.62 14.74
CA PHE A 33 -26.56 -0.38 14.34
C PHE A 33 -26.07 -1.85 14.39
N TRP A 34 -24.96 -2.18 15.06
CA TRP A 34 -24.44 -3.56 15.04
C TRP A 34 -25.41 -4.59 15.64
N GLN A 35 -26.25 -4.16 16.60
CA GLN A 35 -27.27 -5.00 17.23
C GLN A 35 -28.40 -5.38 16.26
N GLU A 36 -28.54 -4.66 15.15
CA GLU A 36 -29.57 -4.89 14.14
C GLU A 36 -29.06 -5.82 13.01
N LEU A 37 -27.76 -6.13 12.99
CA LEU A 37 -27.16 -7.01 12.01
C LEU A 37 -27.55 -8.47 12.26
N GLU A 38 -27.97 -9.18 11.21
CA GLU A 38 -28.40 -10.58 11.32
C GLU A 38 -27.28 -11.50 11.86
N VAL A 39 -26.05 -11.26 11.44
CA VAL A 39 -24.86 -12.00 11.90
C VAL A 39 -24.55 -11.81 13.39
N MET A 40 -25.08 -10.76 14.02
CA MET A 40 -24.90 -10.44 15.44
C MET A 40 -26.04 -10.95 16.33
N LYS A 41 -27.13 -11.50 15.76
CA LYS A 41 -28.27 -12.06 16.53
C LYS A 41 -27.86 -12.96 17.71
N PRO A 42 -26.88 -13.89 17.57
CA PRO A 42 -26.46 -14.72 18.70
C PRO A 42 -25.93 -13.94 19.91
N TRP A 43 -25.23 -12.82 19.69
CA TRP A 43 -24.77 -11.95 20.77
C TRP A 43 -25.94 -11.16 21.38
N VAL A 44 -26.83 -10.65 20.53
CA VAL A 44 -27.97 -9.82 20.95
C VAL A 44 -28.95 -10.63 21.81
N GLU A 45 -29.33 -11.83 21.37
CA GLU A 45 -30.27 -12.71 22.09
C GLU A 45 -29.74 -13.15 23.46
N LYS A 46 -28.41 -13.28 23.60
CA LYS A 46 -27.73 -13.64 24.84
C LYS A 46 -27.37 -12.43 25.72
N GLY A 47 -27.64 -11.20 25.27
CA GLY A 47 -27.25 -9.97 25.98
C GLY A 47 -25.73 -9.78 26.06
N TRP A 48 -24.98 -10.32 25.10
CA TRP A 48 -23.52 -10.20 25.01
C TRP A 48 -23.15 -8.89 24.31
N ASN A 49 -22.97 -7.86 25.12
CA ASN A 49 -22.50 -6.56 24.69
C ASN A 49 -21.19 -6.25 25.43
N PRO A 50 -20.03 -6.22 24.75
CA PRO A 50 -18.75 -5.91 25.40
C PRO A 50 -18.76 -4.65 26.26
N GLU A 51 -19.61 -3.65 25.95
CA GLU A 51 -19.74 -2.43 26.73
C GLU A 51 -20.39 -2.62 28.11
N GLU A 52 -21.34 -3.54 28.22
CA GLU A 52 -22.23 -3.70 29.38
C GLU A 52 -21.99 -5.02 30.14
N SER A 53 -21.51 -6.05 29.44
CA SER A 53 -21.37 -7.39 29.99
C SER A 53 -20.22 -7.49 31.00
N SER A 54 -20.44 -8.32 32.03
CA SER A 54 -19.47 -8.53 33.12
C SER A 54 -18.57 -9.76 32.90
N GLY A 55 -18.84 -10.56 31.86
CA GLY A 55 -18.12 -11.79 31.52
C GLY A 55 -16.65 -11.54 31.15
N LYS A 56 -15.78 -12.51 31.44
CA LYS A 56 -14.33 -12.37 31.31
C LYS A 56 -13.89 -12.12 29.87
N ALA A 57 -14.44 -12.85 28.90
CA ALA A 57 -14.15 -12.67 27.47
C ALA A 57 -14.57 -11.28 26.97
N LEU A 58 -15.82 -10.90 27.21
CA LEU A 58 -16.39 -9.63 26.74
C LEU A 58 -15.70 -8.41 27.37
N LYS A 59 -15.35 -8.47 28.67
CA LYS A 59 -14.52 -7.44 29.32
C LYS A 59 -13.14 -7.30 28.69
N HIS A 60 -12.58 -8.40 28.22
CA HIS A 60 -11.27 -8.42 27.58
C HIS A 60 -11.34 -7.87 26.16
N ILE A 61 -12.38 -8.21 25.39
CA ILE A 61 -12.66 -7.64 24.07
C ILE A 61 -12.87 -6.12 24.16
N LYS A 62 -13.57 -5.63 25.20
CA LYS A 62 -13.77 -4.20 25.46
C LYS A 62 -12.46 -3.40 25.55
N LEU A 63 -11.35 -4.05 25.89
CA LEU A 63 -10.03 -3.38 25.95
C LEU A 63 -9.60 -2.83 24.58
N ALA A 64 -10.19 -3.30 23.49
CA ALA A 64 -9.88 -2.83 22.14
C ALA A 64 -10.07 -1.32 21.98
N ASP A 65 -11.24 -0.76 22.35
CA ASP A 65 -11.48 0.70 22.26
C ASP A 65 -10.49 1.46 23.15
N TYR A 66 -10.23 0.98 24.37
CA TYR A 66 -9.30 1.64 25.28
C TYR A 66 -7.87 1.68 24.71
N ILE A 67 -7.39 0.56 24.17
CA ILE A 67 -6.04 0.47 23.60
C ILE A 67 -5.94 1.29 22.31
N ALA A 68 -6.91 1.17 21.41
CA ALA A 68 -6.98 1.93 20.17
C ALA A 68 -6.95 3.44 20.43
N SER A 69 -7.73 3.88 21.43
CA SER A 69 -7.94 5.28 21.77
C SER A 69 -6.88 5.90 22.69
N ALA A 70 -5.84 5.15 23.07
CA ALA A 70 -4.94 5.52 24.16
C ALA A 70 -4.13 6.81 23.94
N SER A 71 -4.00 7.29 22.70
CA SER A 71 -3.20 8.47 22.36
C SER A 71 -4.01 9.63 21.77
N ASP A 72 -5.06 9.30 21.03
CA ASP A 72 -6.09 10.19 20.47
C ASP A 72 -7.12 10.60 21.52
N ARG A 73 -7.28 9.85 22.61
CA ARG A 73 -7.89 10.37 23.84
C ARG A 73 -6.81 10.83 24.82
N GLY A 74 -5.65 10.17 24.86
CA GLY A 74 -4.55 10.51 25.78
C GLY A 74 -5.04 10.72 27.21
N ALA A 75 -4.43 11.68 27.91
CA ALA A 75 -4.96 12.16 29.19
C ALA A 75 -6.25 13.00 29.01
N ILE A 76 -6.50 13.59 27.84
CA ILE A 76 -7.71 14.37 27.53
C ILE A 76 -9.00 13.54 27.70
N GLY A 77 -8.97 12.23 27.46
CA GLY A 77 -10.11 11.34 27.66
C GLY A 77 -10.62 11.28 29.10
N SER A 78 -9.81 11.75 30.06
CA SER A 78 -10.17 11.85 31.46
C SER A 78 -10.99 13.10 31.81
N VAL A 79 -11.00 14.13 30.95
CA VAL A 79 -11.73 15.39 31.24
C VAL A 79 -13.25 15.22 31.10
N SER A 80 -14.01 15.97 31.91
CA SER A 80 -15.47 15.98 31.84
C SER A 80 -16.05 16.94 30.78
N ALA A 81 -15.24 17.86 30.25
CA ALA A 81 -15.65 18.76 29.18
C ALA A 81 -15.93 18.00 27.88
N SER A 82 -16.82 18.52 27.04
CA SER A 82 -17.24 17.94 25.76
C SER A 82 -17.30 19.01 24.68
N ILE A 83 -16.93 18.67 23.44
CA ILE A 83 -17.01 19.57 22.29
C ILE A 83 -18.05 19.03 21.31
N ASN A 84 -19.19 19.70 21.18
CA ASN A 84 -20.25 19.28 20.27
C ASN A 84 -20.11 19.95 18.90
N TYR A 85 -20.46 19.24 17.83
CA TYR A 85 -20.57 19.82 16.50
C TYR A 85 -21.59 20.98 16.53
N GLY A 86 -21.23 22.19 16.09
CA GLY A 86 -22.13 23.36 16.08
C GLY A 86 -22.84 23.61 17.41
N GLN A 87 -22.07 23.91 18.46
CA GLN A 87 -22.58 24.16 19.83
C GLN A 87 -22.80 25.64 20.13
N GLY A 88 -23.86 25.95 20.90
CA GLY A 88 -24.10 27.28 21.49
C GLY A 88 -24.62 28.34 20.52
N ASN A 89 -24.26 29.61 20.75
CA ASN A 89 -24.63 30.76 19.91
C ASN A 89 -23.96 30.79 18.52
N ASN A 90 -23.05 29.83 18.25
CA ASN A 90 -22.37 29.64 16.98
C ASN A 90 -22.85 28.35 16.30
N SER A 91 -24.17 28.15 16.22
CA SER A 91 -24.77 26.99 15.54
C SER A 91 -24.32 26.85 14.08
N GLU A 92 -23.85 27.94 13.46
CA GLU A 92 -23.23 27.99 12.13
C GLU A 92 -21.80 27.45 12.04
N GLN A 93 -21.11 27.21 13.16
CA GLN A 93 -19.74 26.69 13.16
C GLN A 93 -19.73 25.16 13.19
N GLY A 94 -18.78 24.54 12.48
CA GLY A 94 -18.60 23.08 12.45
C GLY A 94 -17.78 22.57 13.65
N LEU A 95 -16.83 21.67 13.39
CA LEU A 95 -15.77 21.29 14.34
C LEU A 95 -14.43 21.85 13.87
N GLU A 96 -13.51 22.04 14.81
CA GLU A 96 -12.09 22.23 14.50
C GLU A 96 -11.46 20.84 14.45
N ILE A 97 -10.75 20.50 13.37
CA ILE A 97 -9.96 19.28 13.22
C ILE A 97 -8.50 19.65 12.95
N PHE A 98 -7.58 18.77 13.29
CA PHE A 98 -6.15 19.04 13.19
C PHE A 98 -5.45 17.96 12.36
N HIS A 99 -4.50 18.36 11.53
CA HIS A 99 -3.68 17.42 10.79
C HIS A 99 -2.76 16.66 11.76
N LEU A 100 -2.77 15.32 11.68
CA LEU A 100 -2.13 14.43 12.68
C LEU A 100 -0.62 14.69 12.90
N LEU A 101 0.10 15.09 11.85
CA LEU A 101 1.55 15.38 11.93
C LEU A 101 1.80 16.84 12.33
N SER A 102 1.42 17.79 11.46
CA SER A 102 1.74 19.22 11.59
C SER A 102 0.91 20.02 12.62
N GLY A 103 -0.18 19.46 13.16
CA GLY A 103 -1.11 20.24 13.98
C GLY A 103 -1.86 21.33 13.18
N ALA A 104 -1.79 21.30 11.85
CA ALA A 104 -2.46 22.30 11.03
C ALA A 104 -3.98 22.22 11.22
N LYS A 105 -4.57 23.34 11.63
CA LYS A 105 -6.00 23.46 11.93
C LYS A 105 -6.84 23.59 10.67
N ARG A 106 -7.98 22.88 10.62
CA ARG A 106 -9.00 22.99 9.58
C ARG A 106 -10.40 23.01 10.20
N ASN A 107 -11.31 23.79 9.61
CA ASN A 107 -12.72 23.77 9.99
C ASN A 107 -13.45 22.67 9.22
N PHE A 108 -14.06 21.74 9.94
CA PHE A 108 -14.87 20.64 9.42
C PHE A 108 -16.37 20.97 9.55
N LYS A 109 -17.03 21.25 8.41
CA LYS A 109 -18.48 21.51 8.33
C LYS A 109 -19.06 20.71 7.17
N ILE A 110 -20.02 19.82 7.46
CA ILE A 110 -20.68 19.00 6.44
C ILE A 110 -21.55 19.86 5.51
N LYS A 111 -21.72 19.45 4.25
CA LYS A 111 -22.59 20.15 3.28
C LYS A 111 -24.05 20.21 3.74
N GLN A 112 -24.58 19.11 4.29
CA GLN A 112 -25.97 19.00 4.76
C GLN A 112 -26.19 19.62 6.16
N HIS A 113 -25.32 20.54 6.60
CA HIS A 113 -25.35 21.13 7.94
C HIS A 113 -26.70 21.78 8.28
N SER A 114 -27.22 22.65 7.41
CA SER A 114 -28.48 23.37 7.66
C SER A 114 -29.68 22.43 7.71
N GLN A 115 -29.69 21.39 6.87
CA GLN A 115 -30.73 20.35 6.84
C GLN A 115 -30.74 19.56 8.16
N MET A 116 -29.57 19.13 8.62
CA MET A 116 -29.42 18.40 9.88
C MET A 116 -29.88 19.24 11.09
N LEU A 117 -29.55 20.54 11.12
CA LEU A 117 -29.98 21.43 12.20
C LEU A 117 -31.50 21.67 12.19
N ALA A 118 -32.12 21.77 11.01
CA ALA A 118 -33.56 21.95 10.87
C ALA A 118 -34.37 20.69 11.28
N ALA A 119 -33.85 19.50 10.99
CA ALA A 119 -34.60 18.24 11.06
C ALA A 119 -34.58 17.51 12.43
N ASN A 120 -34.27 18.21 13.53
CA ASN A 120 -33.83 17.60 14.80
C ASN A 120 -32.63 16.68 14.58
N ARG A 121 -31.45 17.16 14.96
CA ARG A 121 -30.17 16.50 14.74
C ARG A 121 -30.15 15.01 15.07
N LYS A 122 -30.72 14.60 16.21
CA LYS A 122 -30.68 13.19 16.63
C LYS A 122 -31.45 12.31 15.65
N ASN A 123 -32.70 12.67 15.36
CA ASN A 123 -33.56 11.92 14.45
C ASN A 123 -32.98 11.89 13.03
N TYR A 124 -32.38 13.01 12.59
CA TYR A 124 -31.72 13.08 11.29
C TYR A 124 -30.57 12.07 11.16
N LEU A 125 -29.70 12.01 12.17
CA LEU A 125 -28.54 11.11 12.17
C LEU A 125 -28.96 9.64 12.33
N GLU A 126 -29.93 9.35 13.21
CA GLU A 126 -30.48 7.99 13.36
C GLU A 126 -31.14 7.50 12.05
N PHE A 127 -31.86 8.38 11.34
CA PHE A 127 -32.41 8.06 10.01
C PHE A 127 -31.32 7.80 8.95
N LYS A 128 -30.22 8.57 8.99
CA LYS A 128 -29.08 8.37 8.08
C LYS A 128 -28.37 7.04 8.37
N GLU A 129 -28.15 6.69 9.64
CA GLU A 129 -27.58 5.38 10.01
C GLU A 129 -28.49 4.22 9.58
N GLN A 130 -29.81 4.36 9.70
CA GLN A 130 -30.75 3.34 9.22
C GLN A 130 -30.63 3.08 7.72
N LYS A 131 -30.46 4.13 6.90
CA LYS A 131 -30.20 3.97 5.47
C LYS A 131 -28.88 3.24 5.18
N LEU A 132 -27.84 3.50 5.98
CA LEU A 132 -26.56 2.82 5.85
C LEU A 132 -26.69 1.32 6.18
N LEU A 133 -27.49 0.96 7.20
CA LEU A 133 -27.83 -0.43 7.49
C LEU A 133 -28.57 -1.09 6.32
N GLU A 134 -29.56 -0.40 5.75
CA GLU A 134 -30.35 -0.89 4.61
C GLU A 134 -29.52 -1.06 3.33
N ALA A 135 -28.43 -0.28 3.19
CA ALA A 135 -27.51 -0.34 2.07
C ALA A 135 -26.68 -1.63 2.02
N ILE A 136 -26.59 -2.41 3.11
CA ILE A 136 -25.87 -3.69 3.11
C ILE A 136 -26.54 -4.66 2.11
N PRO A 137 -25.82 -5.19 1.10
CA PRO A 137 -26.39 -6.08 0.09
C PRO A 137 -27.01 -7.33 0.72
N ALA A 138 -28.22 -7.69 0.29
CA ALA A 138 -28.97 -8.82 0.85
C ALA A 138 -28.20 -10.14 0.84
N GLU A 139 -27.38 -10.37 -0.20
CA GLU A 139 -26.57 -11.59 -0.38
C GLU A 139 -25.46 -11.76 0.67
N VAL A 140 -24.97 -10.68 1.29
CA VAL A 140 -23.92 -10.75 2.32
C VAL A 140 -24.47 -10.62 3.74
N ARG A 141 -25.74 -10.25 3.96
CA ARG A 141 -26.29 -9.96 5.30
C ARG A 141 -26.16 -11.09 6.32
N THR A 142 -26.09 -12.33 5.86
CA THR A 142 -25.90 -13.53 6.70
C THR A 142 -24.47 -14.08 6.68
N ASP A 143 -23.59 -13.53 5.85
CA ASP A 143 -22.16 -13.90 5.81
C ASP A 143 -21.36 -12.95 6.71
N LEU A 144 -20.85 -13.46 7.83
CA LEU A 144 -20.00 -12.72 8.76
C LEU A 144 -18.84 -11.99 8.07
N LYS A 145 -18.19 -12.64 7.08
CA LYS A 145 -17.05 -12.06 6.39
C LYS A 145 -17.50 -11.01 5.40
N GLY A 146 -18.52 -11.29 4.59
CA GLY A 146 -19.13 -10.33 3.66
C GLY A 146 -19.63 -9.07 4.37
N VAL A 147 -20.35 -9.20 5.49
CA VAL A 147 -20.75 -8.04 6.33
C VAL A 147 -19.52 -7.28 6.82
N PHE A 148 -18.50 -7.97 7.34
CA PHE A 148 -17.28 -7.31 7.81
C PHE A 148 -16.58 -6.52 6.69
N TRP A 149 -16.40 -7.13 5.52
CA TRP A 149 -15.77 -6.47 4.37
C TRP A 149 -16.56 -5.26 3.90
N TRP A 150 -17.88 -5.35 3.85
CA TRP A 150 -18.74 -4.21 3.51
C TRP A 150 -18.59 -3.08 4.55
N LEU A 151 -18.65 -3.40 5.84
CA LEU A 151 -18.48 -2.41 6.92
C LEU A 151 -17.10 -1.74 6.89
N TRP A 152 -16.05 -2.48 6.57
CA TRP A 152 -14.70 -1.94 6.53
C TRP A 152 -14.41 -1.13 5.26
N ARG A 153 -14.82 -1.61 4.08
CA ARG A 153 -14.49 -0.97 2.78
C ARG A 153 -15.58 -0.06 2.23
N CYS A 154 -16.84 -0.43 2.35
CA CYS A 154 -17.96 0.24 1.67
C CYS A 154 -18.67 1.26 2.57
N LEU A 155 -18.79 1.02 3.88
CA LEU A 155 -19.48 1.93 4.80
C LEU A 155 -18.94 3.37 4.79
N PRO A 156 -17.62 3.64 4.77
CA PRO A 156 -17.15 5.02 4.70
C PRO A 156 -17.55 5.70 3.38
N ALA A 157 -17.45 4.98 2.26
CA ALA A 157 -17.86 5.47 0.95
C ALA A 157 -19.40 5.68 0.86
N ALA A 158 -20.19 4.75 1.40
CA ALA A 158 -21.65 4.85 1.50
C ALA A 158 -22.07 6.05 2.35
N THR A 159 -21.33 6.33 3.44
CA THR A 159 -21.55 7.50 4.29
C THR A 159 -21.28 8.79 3.52
N CYS A 160 -20.18 8.87 2.77
CA CYS A 160 -19.92 10.03 1.89
C CYS A 160 -21.01 10.21 0.82
N GLN A 161 -21.47 9.13 0.18
CA GLN A 161 -22.52 9.19 -0.83
C GLN A 161 -23.88 9.64 -0.27
N GLU A 162 -24.31 9.11 0.89
CA GLU A 162 -25.60 9.46 1.51
C GLU A 162 -25.65 10.94 1.96
N PHE A 163 -24.49 11.56 2.20
CA PHE A 163 -24.36 12.97 2.55
C PHE A 163 -23.96 13.86 1.37
N ASP A 164 -23.63 13.28 0.22
CA ASP A 164 -22.95 13.96 -0.90
C ASP A 164 -21.71 14.75 -0.42
N ASP A 165 -20.90 14.17 0.46
CA ASP A 165 -19.82 14.89 1.14
C ASP A 165 -18.60 14.00 1.45
N GLU A 166 -17.54 14.16 0.66
CA GLU A 166 -16.27 13.45 0.85
C GLU A 166 -15.53 13.88 2.13
N SER A 167 -15.84 15.05 2.71
CA SER A 167 -15.19 15.51 3.94
C SER A 167 -15.46 14.59 5.14
N LEU A 168 -16.51 13.76 5.08
CA LEU A 168 -16.82 12.75 6.11
C LEU A 168 -15.72 11.70 6.28
N MET A 169 -14.82 11.54 5.32
CA MET A 169 -13.59 10.74 5.52
C MET A 169 -12.68 11.31 6.61
N LEU A 170 -12.78 12.61 6.91
CA LEU A 170 -12.01 13.32 7.93
C LEU A 170 -12.76 13.47 9.25
N MET A 171 -13.93 12.84 9.41
CA MET A 171 -14.74 12.95 10.61
C MET A 171 -13.96 12.42 11.83
N PRO A 172 -13.76 13.20 12.90
CA PRO A 172 -12.84 12.83 13.98
C PRO A 172 -13.42 11.76 14.90
N ALA A 173 -12.58 10.85 15.39
CA ALA A 173 -12.96 9.84 16.38
C ALA A 173 -13.19 10.46 17.79
N GLU A 174 -12.39 11.46 18.14
CA GLU A 174 -12.41 12.18 19.41
C GLU A 174 -12.47 13.69 19.16
N THR A 175 -13.61 14.30 19.46
CA THR A 175 -13.81 15.75 19.19
C THR A 175 -12.93 16.69 20.02
N ARG A 176 -12.36 16.22 21.14
CA ARG A 176 -11.50 17.03 22.03
C ARG A 176 -10.03 17.01 21.63
N LEU A 177 -9.62 16.00 20.86
CA LEU A 177 -8.31 15.87 20.24
C LEU A 177 -8.53 15.32 18.82
N PRO A 178 -9.07 16.13 17.90
CA PRO A 178 -9.62 15.66 16.62
C PRO A 178 -8.54 15.56 15.54
N ASP A 179 -7.60 14.65 15.74
CA ASP A 179 -6.41 14.45 14.90
C ASP A 179 -6.39 13.11 14.14
N SER A 180 -7.39 12.25 14.37
CA SER A 180 -7.57 10.97 13.69
C SER A 180 -9.04 10.77 13.29
N SER A 181 -9.26 10.12 12.15
CA SER A 181 -10.61 9.84 11.67
C SER A 181 -11.26 8.70 12.45
N ILE A 182 -12.59 8.72 12.54
CA ILE A 182 -13.37 7.63 13.12
C ILE A 182 -13.14 6.31 12.36
N TRP A 183 -12.88 6.37 11.06
CA TRP A 183 -12.64 5.20 10.22
C TRP A 183 -11.33 4.49 10.59
N SER A 184 -10.25 5.26 10.80
CA SER A 184 -8.98 4.70 11.25
C SER A 184 -9.06 4.16 12.68
N HIS A 185 -9.77 4.86 13.58
CA HIS A 185 -10.05 4.39 14.94
C HIS A 185 -10.84 3.07 14.94
N ALA A 186 -11.93 3.00 14.18
CA ALA A 186 -12.77 1.81 14.08
C ALA A 186 -11.99 0.62 13.49
N SER A 187 -11.18 0.84 12.44
CA SER A 187 -10.37 -0.21 11.84
C SER A 187 -9.36 -0.80 12.82
N ILE A 188 -8.59 0.02 13.54
CA ILE A 188 -7.62 -0.51 14.52
C ILE A 188 -8.32 -1.12 15.75
N THR A 189 -9.48 -0.60 16.14
CA THR A 189 -10.31 -1.17 17.21
C THR A 189 -10.81 -2.55 16.82
N ALA A 190 -11.26 -2.75 15.58
CA ALA A 190 -11.63 -4.07 15.07
C ALA A 190 -10.46 -5.06 15.13
N ALA A 191 -9.27 -4.64 14.69
CA ALA A 191 -8.09 -5.51 14.71
C ALA A 191 -7.72 -5.96 16.13
N LEU A 192 -7.74 -5.01 17.08
CA LEU A 192 -7.51 -5.28 18.50
C LEU A 192 -8.62 -6.14 19.12
N ALA A 193 -9.88 -5.91 18.76
CA ALA A 193 -11.02 -6.69 19.25
C ALA A 193 -10.90 -8.16 18.83
N GLY A 194 -10.55 -8.43 17.57
CA GLY A 194 -10.25 -9.78 17.10
C GLY A 194 -9.04 -10.41 17.80
N ALA A 195 -7.97 -9.64 17.99
CA ALA A 195 -6.76 -10.10 18.67
C ALA A 195 -7.00 -10.44 20.16
N LEU A 196 -7.82 -9.64 20.85
CA LEU A 196 -8.23 -9.84 22.24
C LEU A 196 -9.26 -10.96 22.39
N ALA A 197 -10.18 -11.12 21.42
CA ALA A 197 -11.11 -12.25 21.40
C ALA A 197 -10.35 -13.59 21.29
N GLY A 198 -9.34 -13.63 20.42
CA GLY A 198 -8.68 -14.86 20.02
C GLY A 198 -9.42 -15.54 18.86
N TYR A 199 -8.67 -16.10 17.93
CA TYR A 199 -9.23 -16.63 16.68
C TYR A 199 -10.15 -17.85 16.87
N ASP A 200 -9.86 -18.68 17.87
CA ASP A 200 -10.61 -19.91 18.17
C ASP A 200 -11.63 -19.72 19.31
N LEU A 201 -12.04 -18.47 19.58
CA LEU A 201 -13.07 -18.19 20.58
C LEU A 201 -14.40 -18.87 20.20
N THR A 202 -15.06 -19.47 21.18
CA THR A 202 -16.35 -20.13 20.99
C THR A 202 -17.43 -19.51 21.87
N MET A 203 -18.70 -19.67 21.48
CA MET A 203 -19.84 -19.23 22.29
C MET A 203 -19.82 -19.80 23.71
N ALA A 204 -19.46 -21.07 23.87
CA ALA A 204 -19.40 -21.72 25.18
C ALA A 204 -18.38 -21.04 26.12
N GLU A 205 -17.26 -20.56 25.57
CA GLU A 205 -16.23 -19.86 26.33
C GLU A 205 -16.62 -18.42 26.68
N ILE A 206 -17.43 -17.77 25.84
CA ILE A 206 -18.01 -16.46 26.15
C ILE A 206 -18.99 -16.59 27.32
N GLU A 207 -19.85 -17.62 27.29
CA GLU A 207 -20.83 -17.89 28.34
C GLU A 207 -20.15 -18.31 29.65
N HIS A 208 -19.19 -19.23 29.57
CA HIS A 208 -18.45 -19.78 30.71
C HIS A 208 -16.97 -19.89 30.40
N TRP A 209 -16.18 -18.93 30.90
CA TRP A 209 -14.74 -18.93 30.68
C TRP A 209 -14.04 -20.09 31.41
N PRO A 210 -13.27 -20.95 30.73
CA PRO A 210 -12.59 -22.07 31.37
C PRO A 210 -11.51 -21.60 32.38
N ALA A 211 -11.46 -22.22 33.56
CA ALA A 211 -10.52 -21.83 34.62
C ALA A 211 -9.05 -21.91 34.18
N ASN A 212 -8.69 -22.91 33.37
CA ASN A 212 -7.32 -23.18 32.92
C ASN A 212 -6.96 -22.49 31.60
N LYS A 213 -7.87 -21.70 31.00
CA LYS A 213 -7.61 -21.01 29.73
C LYS A 213 -7.18 -19.57 30.00
N THR A 214 -6.01 -19.20 29.47
CA THR A 214 -5.52 -17.82 29.47
C THR A 214 -6.28 -17.01 28.42
N LEU A 215 -6.46 -15.71 28.69
CA LEU A 215 -7.06 -14.79 27.72
C LEU A 215 -6.10 -14.60 26.55
N SER A 216 -6.64 -14.40 25.34
CA SER A 216 -5.83 -14.12 24.15
C SER A 216 -5.08 -12.80 24.32
N HIS A 217 -3.84 -12.73 23.84
CA HIS A 217 -3.01 -11.53 23.92
C HIS A 217 -2.76 -10.95 22.53
N PRO A 218 -2.92 -9.63 22.32
CA PRO A 218 -2.66 -8.99 21.04
C PRO A 218 -1.16 -8.81 20.78
N TYR A 219 -0.71 -9.10 19.56
CA TYR A 219 0.68 -8.98 19.14
C TYR A 219 0.78 -8.07 17.93
N LEU A 220 1.84 -7.26 17.90
CA LEU A 220 2.28 -6.51 16.73
C LEU A 220 3.35 -7.33 16.01
N ALA A 221 3.01 -7.84 14.83
CA ALA A 221 3.88 -8.66 14.00
C ALA A 221 4.40 -7.86 12.81
N SER A 222 5.65 -8.09 12.40
CA SER A 222 6.19 -7.60 11.14
C SER A 222 6.67 -8.75 10.30
N PHE A 223 6.29 -8.76 9.01
CA PHE A 223 6.72 -9.71 8.00
C PHE A 223 7.42 -8.97 6.87
N THR A 224 8.43 -9.56 6.28
CA THR A 224 9.13 -8.96 5.14
C THR A 224 9.84 -10.03 4.32
N PHE A 225 9.89 -9.77 3.01
CA PHE A 225 10.58 -10.61 2.06
C PHE A 225 11.60 -9.82 1.25
N THR A 226 12.68 -10.49 0.83
CA THR A 226 13.83 -9.93 0.10
C THR A 226 14.35 -10.94 -0.93
N PRO A 227 15.09 -10.52 -1.98
CA PRO A 227 15.62 -9.19 -2.27
C PRO A 227 14.61 -8.24 -2.96
N VAL A 228 14.73 -6.95 -2.66
CA VAL A 228 13.94 -5.87 -3.32
C VAL A 228 14.81 -5.15 -4.34
N GLN A 229 15.87 -4.49 -3.88
CA GLN A 229 16.72 -3.64 -4.73
C GLN A 229 17.41 -4.45 -5.84
N GLU A 230 17.95 -5.62 -5.52
CA GLU A 230 18.61 -6.47 -6.53
C GLU A 230 17.63 -6.96 -7.60
N LEU A 231 16.39 -7.28 -7.22
CA LEU A 231 15.36 -7.67 -8.17
C LEU A 231 15.02 -6.53 -9.12
N ILE A 232 14.84 -5.32 -8.61
CA ILE A 232 14.49 -4.13 -9.42
C ILE A 232 15.68 -3.74 -10.32
N LYS A 233 16.90 -3.71 -9.79
CA LYS A 233 18.12 -3.28 -10.50
C LYS A 233 18.61 -4.26 -11.56
N ALA A 234 18.28 -5.55 -11.45
CA ALA A 234 18.62 -6.57 -12.45
C ALA A 234 17.81 -6.39 -13.75
N SER A 235 17.99 -5.26 -14.42
CA SER A 235 17.16 -4.75 -15.52
C SER A 235 18.02 -4.01 -16.52
N ARG A 236 17.82 -4.25 -17.82
CA ARG A 236 18.45 -3.44 -18.87
C ARG A 236 17.47 -2.52 -19.57
N LYS A 237 16.21 -2.95 -19.70
CA LYS A 237 15.13 -2.18 -20.31
C LYS A 237 14.24 -1.57 -19.23
N MET A 238 13.59 -0.43 -19.52
CA MET A 238 12.65 0.22 -18.60
C MET A 238 11.48 -0.72 -18.22
N ARG A 239 11.04 -1.54 -19.18
CA ARG A 239 10.08 -2.61 -18.93
C ARG A 239 10.55 -3.60 -17.87
N ASP A 240 11.79 -4.08 -17.94
CA ASP A 240 12.32 -5.05 -16.95
C ASP A 240 12.38 -4.41 -15.57
N PHE A 241 12.74 -3.12 -15.53
CA PHE A 241 12.82 -2.33 -14.30
C PHE A 241 11.45 -2.17 -13.65
N TRP A 242 10.43 -1.79 -14.43
CA TRP A 242 9.05 -1.78 -13.98
C TRP A 242 8.57 -3.16 -13.54
N ALA A 243 8.83 -4.21 -14.33
CA ALA A 243 8.38 -5.57 -14.01
C ALA A 243 8.93 -6.04 -12.66
N GLY A 244 10.18 -5.69 -12.34
CA GLY A 244 10.74 -5.94 -11.00
C GLY A 244 9.97 -5.23 -9.88
N SER A 245 9.65 -3.95 -10.06
CA SER A 245 8.85 -3.17 -9.11
C SER A 245 7.44 -3.74 -8.93
N TRP A 246 6.76 -4.03 -10.05
CA TRP A 246 5.39 -4.50 -10.04
C TRP A 246 5.26 -5.92 -9.50
N LEU A 247 6.22 -6.82 -9.77
CA LEU A 247 6.22 -8.16 -9.16
C LEU A 247 6.26 -8.10 -7.63
N LEU A 248 7.09 -7.23 -7.06
CA LEU A 248 7.16 -7.04 -5.60
C LEU A 248 5.84 -6.51 -5.05
N HIS A 249 5.25 -5.53 -5.73
CA HIS A 249 3.95 -4.98 -5.38
C HIS A 249 2.83 -6.05 -5.46
N TYR A 250 2.76 -6.80 -6.56
CA TYR A 250 1.75 -7.83 -6.78
C TYR A 250 1.87 -8.94 -5.73
N LEU A 251 3.08 -9.47 -5.50
CA LEU A 251 3.31 -10.52 -4.50
C LEU A 251 2.96 -10.04 -3.10
N SER A 252 3.34 -8.81 -2.75
CA SER A 252 2.98 -8.21 -1.46
C SER A 252 1.46 -8.05 -1.32
N ALA A 253 0.80 -7.49 -2.33
CA ALA A 253 -0.66 -7.33 -2.35
C ALA A 253 -1.39 -8.67 -2.25
N LYS A 254 -0.90 -9.70 -2.95
CA LYS A 254 -1.49 -11.03 -2.94
C LYS A 254 -1.34 -11.73 -1.59
N VAL A 255 -0.18 -11.59 -0.94
CA VAL A 255 0.00 -12.01 0.47
C VAL A 255 -1.00 -11.30 1.38
N CYS A 256 -1.13 -9.98 1.26
CA CYS A 256 -2.08 -9.20 2.05
C CYS A 256 -3.52 -9.69 1.83
N TRP A 257 -3.91 -9.90 0.58
CA TRP A 257 -5.23 -10.40 0.20
C TRP A 257 -5.54 -11.75 0.83
N GLU A 258 -4.68 -12.76 0.64
CA GLU A 258 -4.92 -14.11 1.17
C GLU A 258 -4.96 -14.16 2.70
N VAL A 259 -4.07 -13.40 3.37
CA VAL A 259 -4.08 -13.28 4.83
C VAL A 259 -5.34 -12.55 5.31
N SER A 260 -5.79 -11.51 4.60
CA SER A 260 -6.99 -10.74 4.95
C SER A 260 -8.28 -11.56 4.83
N LYS A 261 -8.36 -12.52 3.90
CA LYS A 261 -9.51 -13.44 3.83
C LYS A 261 -9.66 -14.30 5.09
N LYS A 262 -8.57 -14.51 5.84
CA LYS A 262 -8.57 -15.30 7.08
C LYS A 262 -8.70 -14.44 8.33
N TYR A 263 -7.96 -13.33 8.41
CA TYR A 263 -7.84 -12.50 9.61
C TYR A 263 -8.43 -11.10 9.45
N GLY A 264 -9.08 -10.80 8.33
CA GLY A 264 -9.64 -9.51 7.94
C GLY A 264 -8.61 -8.47 7.48
N PRO A 265 -9.02 -7.50 6.66
CA PRO A 265 -8.14 -6.46 6.12
C PRO A 265 -7.60 -5.49 7.18
N ASP A 266 -8.40 -5.23 8.21
CA ASP A 266 -8.07 -4.37 9.36
C ASP A 266 -6.88 -4.87 10.17
N CYS A 267 -6.53 -6.17 10.07
CA CYS A 267 -5.36 -6.70 10.77
C CYS A 267 -4.06 -6.07 10.27
N PHE A 268 -4.03 -5.51 9.05
CA PHE A 268 -2.88 -4.78 8.52
C PHE A 268 -2.86 -3.33 9.02
N LEU A 269 -1.86 -3.02 9.85
CA LEU A 269 -1.53 -1.65 10.21
C LEU A 269 -0.83 -0.94 9.04
N TYR A 270 0.10 -1.64 8.40
CA TYR A 270 0.87 -1.13 7.25
C TYR A 270 1.17 -2.27 6.27
N PRO A 271 1.00 -2.07 4.95
CA PRO A 271 0.29 -0.94 4.34
C PRO A 271 -1.20 -0.97 4.70
N SER A 272 -1.88 0.18 4.59
CA SER A 272 -3.34 0.18 4.59
C SER A 272 -3.86 -0.51 3.33
N LEU A 273 -4.86 -1.38 3.48
CA LEU A 273 -5.48 -2.09 2.36
C LEU A 273 -6.66 -1.32 1.74
N TYR A 274 -7.11 -0.24 2.39
CA TYR A 274 -8.34 0.45 2.01
C TYR A 274 -8.15 1.15 0.65
N GLN A 275 -9.05 0.92 -0.31
CA GLN A 275 -9.00 1.55 -1.64
C GLN A 275 -7.68 1.29 -2.40
N GLN A 276 -7.07 0.14 -2.16
CA GLN A 276 -5.92 -0.34 -2.94
C GLN A 276 -6.42 -0.97 -4.24
N PRO A 277 -5.93 -0.58 -5.43
CA PRO A 277 -6.46 -1.07 -6.71
C PRO A 277 -6.53 -2.60 -6.84
N LEU A 278 -5.45 -3.33 -6.50
CA LEU A 278 -5.46 -4.79 -6.56
C LEU A 278 -6.43 -5.43 -5.56
N ILE A 279 -6.55 -4.85 -4.35
CA ILE A 279 -7.47 -5.35 -3.32
C ILE A 279 -8.92 -5.12 -3.74
N ASP A 280 -9.25 -3.91 -4.20
CA ASP A 280 -10.59 -3.58 -4.69
C ASP A 280 -10.97 -4.43 -5.91
N HIS A 281 -10.01 -4.72 -6.80
CA HIS A 281 -10.22 -5.60 -7.95
C HIS A 281 -10.60 -7.02 -7.53
N TRP A 282 -9.83 -7.66 -6.63
CA TRP A 282 -10.15 -9.00 -6.13
C TRP A 282 -11.41 -9.00 -5.26
N LEU A 283 -11.66 -7.92 -4.52
CA LEU A 283 -12.87 -7.78 -3.70
C LEU A 283 -14.13 -7.71 -4.57
N LEU A 284 -14.09 -7.03 -5.72
CA LEU A 284 -15.20 -7.01 -6.68
C LEU A 284 -15.40 -8.35 -7.39
N GLN A 285 -14.36 -9.17 -7.52
CA GLN A 285 -14.49 -10.55 -7.99
C GLN A 285 -15.20 -11.45 -6.97
N GLU A 286 -14.92 -11.30 -5.67
CA GLU A 286 -15.59 -12.06 -4.61
C GLU A 286 -17.00 -11.52 -4.27
N PHE A 287 -17.18 -10.20 -4.26
CA PHE A 287 -18.42 -9.51 -3.88
C PHE A 287 -18.83 -8.48 -4.94
N SER A 288 -19.35 -8.97 -6.07
CA SER A 288 -19.69 -8.13 -7.23
C SER A 288 -20.63 -6.95 -6.93
N LYS A 289 -21.54 -7.06 -5.95
CA LYS A 289 -22.47 -5.99 -5.55
C LYS A 289 -21.82 -4.82 -4.83
N PHE A 290 -20.53 -4.91 -4.50
CA PHE A 290 -19.81 -3.78 -3.90
C PHE A 290 -19.48 -2.70 -4.94
N ASP A 291 -19.73 -2.95 -6.23
CA ASP A 291 -19.59 -2.02 -7.35
C ASP A 291 -20.36 -0.69 -7.18
N GLN A 292 -21.39 -0.67 -6.33
CA GLN A 292 -22.13 0.53 -5.93
C GLN A 292 -21.27 1.56 -5.18
N TRP A 293 -20.26 1.09 -4.43
CA TRP A 293 -19.39 1.94 -3.60
C TRP A 293 -17.91 1.88 -4.01
N ILE A 294 -17.52 0.85 -4.75
CA ILE A 294 -16.16 0.62 -5.23
C ILE A 294 -16.17 0.77 -6.74
N LYS A 295 -15.54 1.84 -7.23
CA LYS A 295 -15.30 2.00 -8.66
C LYS A 295 -14.31 0.92 -9.13
N GLN A 296 -14.67 0.19 -10.19
CA GLN A 296 -13.77 -0.78 -10.82
C GLN A 296 -12.43 -0.11 -11.17
N PRO A 297 -11.30 -0.61 -10.65
CA PRO A 297 -10.00 -0.07 -10.98
C PRO A 297 -9.69 -0.23 -12.47
N ASP A 298 -9.15 0.82 -13.08
CA ASP A 298 -8.69 0.75 -14.47
C ASP A 298 -7.32 0.04 -14.59
N THR A 299 -6.94 -0.35 -15.80
CA THR A 299 -5.69 -1.07 -16.04
C THR A 299 -4.46 -0.29 -15.59
N ASN A 300 -4.44 1.04 -15.71
CA ASN A 300 -3.30 1.84 -15.24
C ASN A 300 -3.17 1.79 -13.72
N GLN A 301 -4.30 1.82 -13.00
CA GLN A 301 -4.32 1.69 -11.54
C GLN A 301 -3.83 0.32 -11.09
N LEU A 302 -4.20 -0.77 -11.77
CA LEU A 302 -3.75 -2.13 -11.46
C LEU A 302 -2.24 -2.35 -11.71
N LEU A 303 -1.68 -1.59 -12.65
CA LEU A 303 -0.27 -1.69 -13.04
C LEU A 303 0.66 -0.69 -12.33
N THR A 304 0.07 0.18 -11.50
CA THR A 304 0.83 1.14 -10.67
C THR A 304 1.28 0.43 -9.40
N ALA A 305 2.59 0.24 -9.24
CA ALA A 305 3.14 -0.43 -8.07
C ALA A 305 3.11 0.49 -6.84
N GLY A 306 2.54 0.03 -5.73
CA GLY A 306 2.49 0.81 -4.48
C GLY A 306 2.44 0.03 -3.18
N PHE A 307 2.62 -1.29 -3.24
CA PHE A 307 2.70 -2.10 -2.02
C PHE A 307 4.16 -2.26 -1.57
N PRO A 308 4.47 -2.00 -0.29
CA PRO A 308 5.80 -2.22 0.27
C PRO A 308 6.07 -3.71 0.51
N ASN A 309 7.34 -4.08 0.69
CA ASN A 309 7.75 -5.44 1.04
C ASN A 309 7.77 -5.71 2.56
N VAL A 310 7.42 -4.71 3.39
CA VAL A 310 7.31 -4.82 4.84
C VAL A 310 5.84 -4.69 5.22
N LEU A 311 5.33 -5.72 5.89
CA LEU A 311 3.94 -5.81 6.33
C LEU A 311 3.93 -5.76 7.86
N VAL A 312 3.04 -4.98 8.44
CA VAL A 312 2.86 -4.84 9.89
C VAL A 312 1.42 -5.18 10.25
N LEU A 313 1.23 -6.14 11.14
CA LEU A 313 -0.07 -6.72 11.47
C LEU A 313 -0.35 -6.73 12.97
N VAL A 314 -1.62 -6.62 13.34
CA VAL A 314 -2.13 -6.90 14.68
C VAL A 314 -2.85 -8.24 14.69
N LEU A 315 -2.36 -9.20 15.47
CA LEU A 315 -2.86 -10.57 15.49
C LEU A 315 -2.97 -11.13 16.92
N PRO A 316 -3.84 -12.13 17.17
CA PRO A 316 -3.76 -12.94 18.37
C PRO A 316 -2.42 -13.69 18.45
N LYS A 317 -1.81 -13.76 19.64
CA LYS A 317 -0.55 -14.48 19.92
C LYS A 317 -0.45 -15.82 19.21
N ASP A 318 -1.46 -16.67 19.40
CA ASP A 318 -1.45 -18.06 18.92
C ASP A 318 -1.54 -18.18 17.40
N LYS A 319 -1.89 -17.09 16.69
CA LYS A 319 -2.02 -17.07 15.23
C LYS A 319 -0.89 -16.35 14.52
N VAL A 320 0.02 -15.68 15.24
CA VAL A 320 1.19 -15.02 14.64
C VAL A 320 1.97 -15.99 13.76
N LYS A 321 2.45 -17.11 14.31
CA LYS A 321 3.28 -18.08 13.55
C LYS A 321 2.53 -18.65 12.33
N ALA A 322 1.24 -18.96 12.49
CA ALA A 322 0.41 -19.48 11.42
C ALA A 322 0.18 -18.45 10.30
N ALA A 323 -0.02 -17.17 10.66
CA ALA A 323 -0.15 -16.08 9.69
C ALA A 323 1.16 -15.82 8.94
N MET A 324 2.32 -15.84 9.62
CA MET A 324 3.62 -15.66 8.97
C MET A 324 3.95 -16.83 8.02
N GLN A 325 3.59 -18.05 8.40
CA GLN A 325 3.73 -19.22 7.54
C GLN A 325 2.81 -19.13 6.32
N MET A 326 1.56 -18.69 6.51
CA MET A 326 0.62 -18.44 5.41
C MET A 326 1.18 -17.38 4.45
N ALA A 327 1.67 -16.26 4.96
CA ALA A 327 2.28 -15.21 4.14
C ALA A 327 3.47 -15.72 3.31
N LYS A 328 4.35 -16.51 3.92
CA LYS A 328 5.45 -17.18 3.20
C LYS A 328 4.92 -18.13 2.10
N GLN A 329 3.97 -18.99 2.45
CA GLN A 329 3.46 -20.01 1.54
C GLN A 329 2.76 -19.37 0.33
N THR A 330 1.88 -18.39 0.57
CA THR A 330 1.20 -17.64 -0.49
C THR A 330 2.20 -17.00 -1.44
N LEU A 331 3.27 -16.38 -0.93
CA LEU A 331 4.27 -15.75 -1.80
C LEU A 331 4.97 -16.79 -2.70
N LEU A 332 5.35 -17.94 -2.12
CA LEU A 332 6.03 -19.00 -2.87
C LEU A 332 5.12 -19.63 -3.93
N GLU A 333 3.87 -19.90 -3.59
CA GLU A 333 2.86 -20.46 -4.50
C GLU A 333 2.57 -19.50 -5.66
N GLU A 334 2.41 -18.22 -5.37
CA GLU A 334 2.14 -17.21 -6.40
C GLU A 334 3.37 -16.94 -7.27
N TRP A 335 4.57 -16.97 -6.69
CA TRP A 335 5.81 -16.88 -7.47
C TRP A 335 5.97 -18.08 -8.42
N ALA A 336 5.70 -19.30 -7.94
CA ALA A 336 5.70 -20.49 -8.77
C ALA A 336 4.66 -20.41 -9.88
N ARG A 337 3.44 -19.94 -9.57
CA ARG A 337 2.38 -19.71 -10.57
C ARG A 337 2.82 -18.73 -11.66
N ILE A 338 3.45 -17.60 -11.29
CA ILE A 338 3.97 -16.64 -12.26
C ILE A 338 5.05 -17.28 -13.14
N GLY A 339 5.97 -18.04 -12.53
CA GLY A 339 7.00 -18.81 -13.25
C GLY A 339 6.39 -19.77 -14.26
N HIS A 340 5.36 -20.51 -13.87
CA HIS A 340 4.63 -21.44 -14.73
C HIS A 340 3.95 -20.74 -15.92
N LEU A 341 3.21 -19.65 -15.66
CA LEU A 341 2.54 -18.89 -16.73
C LEU A 341 3.54 -18.35 -17.76
N VAL A 342 4.68 -17.84 -17.30
CA VAL A 342 5.75 -17.37 -18.19
C VAL A 342 6.36 -18.53 -18.97
N PHE A 343 6.62 -19.66 -18.32
CA PHE A 343 7.19 -20.84 -18.97
C PHE A 343 6.25 -21.37 -20.06
N GLU A 344 4.95 -21.47 -19.77
CA GLU A 344 3.92 -21.88 -20.72
C GLU A 344 3.87 -20.95 -21.96
N GLU A 345 3.92 -19.62 -21.75
CA GLU A 345 3.95 -18.63 -22.83
C GLU A 345 5.19 -18.80 -23.73
N LEU A 346 6.37 -19.04 -23.12
CA LEU A 346 7.62 -19.24 -23.84
C LEU A 346 7.66 -20.56 -24.63
N GLN A 347 7.20 -21.66 -24.04
CA GLN A 347 7.21 -22.98 -24.68
C GLN A 347 6.13 -23.11 -25.75
N THR A 348 4.89 -22.76 -25.41
CA THR A 348 3.71 -23.07 -26.23
C THR A 348 3.54 -22.10 -27.39
N LYS A 349 3.67 -20.79 -27.14
CA LYS A 349 3.44 -19.76 -28.17
C LYS A 349 4.70 -19.40 -28.95
N ARG A 350 5.88 -19.54 -28.32
CA ARG A 350 7.13 -19.02 -28.86
C ARG A 350 8.19 -20.09 -29.15
N HIS A 351 7.95 -21.33 -28.72
CA HIS A 351 8.85 -22.47 -28.92
C HIS A 351 10.30 -22.17 -28.47
N TRP A 352 10.43 -21.41 -27.38
CA TRP A 352 11.72 -20.98 -26.85
C TRP A 352 12.39 -22.12 -26.08
N MET A 353 13.56 -22.57 -26.56
CA MET A 353 14.30 -23.71 -25.99
C MET A 353 13.41 -24.95 -25.80
N PRO A 354 13.01 -25.65 -26.89
CA PRO A 354 12.03 -26.75 -26.81
C PRO A 354 12.42 -27.91 -25.88
N ASP A 355 13.73 -28.12 -25.67
CA ASP A 355 14.26 -29.18 -24.80
C ASP A 355 14.35 -28.75 -23.32
N LEU A 356 13.98 -27.51 -22.98
CA LEU A 356 13.98 -27.03 -21.59
C LEU A 356 12.75 -27.58 -20.88
N ALA A 357 12.98 -28.30 -19.78
CA ALA A 357 11.91 -28.72 -18.87
C ALA A 357 11.66 -27.67 -17.79
N GLU A 358 10.40 -27.56 -17.35
CA GLU A 358 10.00 -26.59 -16.31
C GLU A 358 10.70 -26.87 -14.99
N ASP A 359 10.82 -28.14 -14.62
CA ASP A 359 11.49 -28.63 -13.41
C ASP A 359 13.03 -28.61 -13.48
N SER A 360 13.60 -28.02 -14.53
CA SER A 360 15.04 -27.86 -14.66
C SER A 360 15.63 -26.99 -13.54
N LYS A 361 16.87 -27.29 -13.16
CA LYS A 361 17.58 -26.52 -12.12
C LYS A 361 17.80 -25.06 -12.49
N THR A 362 17.91 -24.76 -13.79
CA THR A 362 18.13 -23.39 -14.28
C THR A 362 16.83 -22.59 -14.36
N TRP A 363 15.67 -23.26 -14.35
CA TRP A 363 14.34 -22.65 -14.28
C TRP A 363 13.75 -22.75 -12.87
N GLN A 364 12.99 -23.81 -12.56
CA GLN A 364 12.31 -23.98 -11.27
C GLN A 364 13.29 -23.95 -10.10
N GLY A 365 14.43 -24.62 -10.20
CA GLY A 365 15.44 -24.63 -9.14
C GLY A 365 15.97 -23.24 -8.79
N TRP A 366 16.11 -22.35 -9.78
CA TRP A 366 16.48 -20.95 -9.53
C TRP A 366 15.33 -20.16 -8.89
N LEU A 367 14.11 -20.29 -9.44
CA LEU A 367 12.93 -19.57 -8.95
C LEU A 367 12.61 -19.90 -7.49
N GLU A 368 12.76 -21.16 -7.07
CA GLU A 368 12.55 -21.60 -5.67
C GLU A 368 13.55 -20.98 -4.68
N SER A 369 14.74 -20.60 -5.16
CA SER A 369 15.79 -19.99 -4.35
C SER A 369 15.69 -18.46 -4.26
N GLN A 370 14.72 -17.83 -4.93
CA GLN A 370 14.71 -16.37 -5.08
C GLN A 370 14.46 -15.59 -3.77
N TRP A 371 13.65 -16.13 -2.86
CA TRP A 371 13.05 -15.36 -1.76
C TRP A 371 13.57 -15.74 -0.38
N GLN A 372 13.85 -14.70 0.42
CA GLN A 372 14.15 -14.78 1.84
C GLN A 372 12.98 -14.18 2.63
N PHE A 373 12.72 -14.74 3.80
CA PHE A 373 11.59 -14.34 4.63
C PHE A 373 12.06 -14.09 6.05
N TYR A 374 11.68 -12.94 6.60
CA TYR A 374 11.98 -12.56 7.97
C TYR A 374 10.71 -12.06 8.63
N TRP A 375 10.54 -12.39 9.91
CA TRP A 375 9.44 -11.85 10.68
C TRP A 375 9.80 -11.76 12.16
N THR A 376 9.13 -10.85 12.85
CA THR A 376 9.16 -10.70 14.31
C THR A 376 7.77 -10.42 14.80
N ALA A 377 7.53 -10.66 16.09
CA ALA A 377 6.32 -10.19 16.73
C ALA A 377 6.57 -9.90 18.20
N LEU A 378 6.03 -8.79 18.67
CA LEU A 378 6.07 -8.40 20.08
C LEU A 378 4.65 -8.28 20.65
N PRO A 379 4.44 -8.63 21.92
CA PRO A 379 3.14 -8.45 22.56
C PRO A 379 2.82 -6.95 22.66
N ILE A 380 1.55 -6.58 22.52
CA ILE A 380 1.05 -5.23 22.81
C ILE A 380 0.75 -5.16 24.31
N GLY A 381 1.67 -4.56 25.07
CA GLY A 381 1.69 -4.64 26.53
C GLY A 381 2.35 -5.92 27.04
N LYS A 382 3.10 -5.81 28.14
CA LYS A 382 3.82 -6.94 28.74
C LYS A 382 2.88 -8.09 29.09
N GLU A 383 3.27 -9.30 28.71
CA GLU A 383 2.52 -10.52 29.05
C GLU A 383 2.40 -10.69 30.57
N ASP A 384 1.38 -11.41 31.00
CA ASP A 384 1.06 -11.68 32.41
C ASP A 384 0.82 -10.44 33.29
N LYS A 385 0.74 -9.24 32.67
CA LYS A 385 0.36 -7.99 33.32
C LYS A 385 -0.95 -7.47 32.72
N SER A 386 -1.70 -6.72 33.53
CA SER A 386 -2.95 -6.10 33.06
C SER A 386 -2.68 -5.12 31.91
N LEU A 387 -3.54 -5.12 30.89
CA LEU A 387 -3.45 -4.19 29.77
C LEU A 387 -3.96 -2.78 30.09
N LYS A 388 -4.61 -2.61 31.25
CA LYS A 388 -5.04 -1.31 31.79
C LYS A 388 -4.78 -1.19 33.28
N ASN A 389 -4.64 0.03 33.77
CA ASN A 389 -4.40 0.32 35.17
C ASN A 389 -5.28 1.49 35.64
N ALA A 390 -5.99 1.31 36.75
CA ALA A 390 -6.89 2.30 37.36
C ALA A 390 -6.31 2.93 38.65
N ALA A 391 -5.07 2.62 39.01
CA ALA A 391 -4.34 3.11 40.17
C ALA A 391 -3.75 4.51 39.97
N ILE A 392 -4.48 5.37 39.23
CA ILE A 392 -4.08 6.76 38.98
C ILE A 392 -3.99 7.61 40.28
N PRO A 393 -4.91 7.46 41.26
CA PRO A 393 -4.85 8.24 42.51
C PRO A 393 -3.53 8.06 43.25
N LYS A 394 -3.08 9.14 43.91
CA LYS A 394 -1.77 9.19 44.58
C LYS A 394 -1.65 8.15 45.69
N GLU A 395 -2.76 7.75 46.32
CA GLU A 395 -2.79 6.71 47.35
C GLU A 395 -2.44 5.31 46.82
N ARG A 396 -2.51 5.10 45.51
CA ARG A 396 -2.17 3.83 44.84
C ARG A 396 -0.93 3.94 43.95
N GLU A 397 -0.07 4.91 44.23
CA GLU A 397 1.14 5.20 43.45
C GLU A 397 2.06 3.98 43.29
N THR A 398 2.23 3.16 44.32
CA THR A 398 3.03 1.93 44.24
C THR A 398 2.53 0.98 43.16
N GLU A 399 1.21 0.74 43.09
CA GLU A 399 0.60 -0.13 42.07
C GLU A 399 0.74 0.46 40.66
N PHE A 400 0.61 1.78 40.53
CA PHE A 400 0.82 2.47 39.25
C PHE A 400 2.27 2.35 38.77
N LEU A 401 3.24 2.64 39.63
CA LEU A 401 4.66 2.57 39.32
C LEU A 401 5.11 1.14 39.01
N GLU A 402 4.63 0.13 39.75
CA GLU A 402 4.91 -1.28 39.44
C GLU A 402 4.43 -1.66 38.04
N TRP A 403 3.22 -1.24 37.67
CA TRP A 403 2.68 -1.49 36.34
C TRP A 403 3.45 -0.73 35.26
N GLN A 404 3.71 0.56 35.45
CA GLN A 404 4.45 1.41 34.53
C GLN A 404 5.88 0.88 34.30
N ASN A 405 6.59 0.52 35.36
CA ASN A 405 7.94 -0.04 35.30
C ASN A 405 7.95 -1.37 34.55
N ALA A 406 6.94 -2.22 34.76
CA ALA A 406 6.82 -3.47 34.04
C ALA A 406 6.67 -3.25 32.52
N GLN A 407 5.88 -2.26 32.09
CA GLN A 407 5.74 -1.89 30.68
C GLN A 407 7.01 -1.24 30.11
N ASN A 408 7.62 -0.30 30.84
CA ASN A 408 8.87 0.36 30.43
C ASN A 408 10.00 -0.65 30.22
N GLN A 409 10.18 -1.61 31.14
CA GLN A 409 11.19 -2.66 31.00
C GLN A 409 11.00 -3.56 29.77
N ALA A 410 9.78 -3.68 29.26
CA ALA A 410 9.50 -4.53 28.09
C ALA A 410 9.88 -3.85 26.76
N TYR A 411 9.81 -2.52 26.66
CA TYR A 411 9.90 -1.82 25.37
C TYR A 411 10.88 -0.63 25.35
N ILE A 412 11.22 -0.07 26.50
CA ILE A 412 12.07 1.13 26.60
C ILE A 412 13.46 0.71 27.04
N THR A 413 14.41 0.82 26.13
CA THR A 413 15.81 0.40 26.34
C THR A 413 16.65 1.44 27.09
N ASN A 414 16.21 2.71 27.15
CA ASN A 414 16.89 3.77 27.89
C ASN A 414 16.11 4.18 29.14
N GLN A 415 16.59 3.76 30.32
CA GLN A 415 15.97 4.03 31.62
C GLN A 415 15.84 5.51 31.98
N LYS A 416 16.52 6.43 31.27
CA LYS A 416 16.38 7.87 31.52
C LYS A 416 15.03 8.45 31.07
N ASN A 417 14.24 7.73 30.27
CA ASN A 417 12.98 8.22 29.72
C ASN A 417 11.81 7.31 30.10
N ASN A 418 11.17 7.55 31.24
CA ASN A 418 9.85 6.97 31.51
C ASN A 418 8.83 7.47 30.48
N LEU A 419 7.86 6.63 30.10
CA LEU A 419 6.85 7.02 29.11
C LEU A 419 6.00 8.21 29.59
N PHE A 420 5.34 8.05 30.74
CA PHE A 420 4.58 9.12 31.37
C PHE A 420 5.53 10.11 32.04
N GLN A 421 5.40 11.39 31.68
CA GLN A 421 6.10 12.50 32.30
C GLN A 421 5.33 12.97 33.55
N ASP A 422 6.01 13.67 34.45
CA ASP A 422 5.41 14.14 35.70
C ASP A 422 4.21 15.07 35.44
N GLU A 423 4.31 15.96 34.45
CA GLU A 423 3.23 16.89 34.08
C GLU A 423 1.97 16.15 33.60
N GLU A 424 2.14 15.04 32.90
CA GLU A 424 1.02 14.22 32.44
C GLU A 424 0.40 13.42 33.58
N ILE A 425 1.21 12.91 34.51
CA ILE A 425 0.71 12.18 35.68
C ILE A 425 -0.09 13.11 36.60
N ASP A 426 0.41 14.32 36.83
CA ASP A 426 -0.29 15.33 37.62
C ASP A 426 -1.65 15.68 37.00
N PHE A 427 -1.68 15.88 35.67
CA PHE A 427 -2.94 16.12 34.96
C PHE A 427 -3.90 14.94 35.02
N LEU A 428 -3.42 13.70 34.82
CA LEU A 428 -4.23 12.50 34.96
C LEU A 428 -4.85 12.37 36.35
N ARG A 429 -4.10 12.72 37.41
CA ARG A 429 -4.56 12.67 38.80
C ARG A 429 -5.66 13.70 39.07
N GLU A 430 -5.42 14.96 38.72
CA GLU A 430 -6.40 16.03 38.88
C GLU A 430 -7.69 15.77 38.09
N ALA A 431 -7.55 15.37 36.82
CA ALA A 431 -8.71 15.05 35.97
C ALA A 431 -9.46 13.80 36.46
N TYR A 432 -8.75 12.78 36.96
CA TYR A 432 -9.39 11.62 37.60
C TYR A 432 -10.23 12.05 38.81
N GLN A 433 -9.68 12.90 39.68
CA GLN A 433 -10.37 13.39 40.87
C GLN A 433 -11.61 14.20 40.49
N GLN A 434 -11.49 15.18 39.60
CA GLN A 434 -12.61 15.99 39.14
C GLN A 434 -13.72 15.13 38.51
N ARG A 435 -13.38 14.14 37.69
CA ARG A 435 -14.36 13.23 37.08
C ARG A 435 -15.04 12.35 38.12
N TRP A 436 -14.30 11.87 39.11
CA TRP A 436 -14.86 11.11 40.21
C TRP A 436 -15.82 11.96 41.07
N GLU A 437 -15.46 13.20 41.36
CA GLU A 437 -16.30 14.13 42.09
C GLU A 437 -17.60 14.44 41.34
N ASN A 438 -17.49 14.80 40.06
CA ASN A 438 -18.61 15.24 39.22
C ASN A 438 -19.53 14.09 38.74
N GLN A 439 -18.96 12.94 38.40
CA GLN A 439 -19.67 11.87 37.68
C GLN A 439 -19.64 10.52 38.39
N LYS A 440 -18.87 10.36 39.47
CA LYS A 440 -18.62 9.07 40.14
C LYS A 440 -18.10 7.98 39.18
N ARG A 441 -17.38 8.40 38.13
CA ARG A 441 -16.82 7.51 37.11
C ARG A 441 -15.30 7.44 37.23
N LYS A 442 -14.76 6.22 37.26
CA LYS A 442 -13.31 5.98 37.26
C LYS A 442 -12.76 5.98 35.83
N PHE A 443 -11.50 6.34 35.69
CA PHE A 443 -10.74 6.26 34.43
C PHE A 443 -9.54 5.30 34.61
N SER A 444 -8.96 4.84 33.50
CA SER A 444 -7.78 3.96 33.50
C SER A 444 -6.85 4.33 32.37
N VAL A 445 -5.54 4.30 32.65
CA VAL A 445 -4.50 4.30 31.62
C VAL A 445 -4.34 2.89 31.06
N ASN A 446 -3.74 2.75 29.87
CA ASN A 446 -3.61 1.45 29.23
C ASN A 446 -2.35 1.33 28.35
N VAL A 447 -2.06 0.12 27.91
CA VAL A 447 -0.82 -0.21 27.17
C VAL A 447 -0.71 0.43 25.79
N GLY A 448 -1.81 0.93 25.22
CA GLY A 448 -1.80 1.66 23.95
C GLY A 448 -0.93 2.93 24.01
N SER A 449 -0.67 3.47 25.20
CA SER A 449 0.26 4.60 25.39
C SER A 449 1.72 4.24 25.01
N TRP A 450 2.10 2.94 25.05
CA TRP A 450 3.43 2.46 24.64
C TRP A 450 3.52 2.12 23.14
N TRP A 451 2.49 2.41 22.33
CA TRP A 451 2.42 2.00 20.92
C TRP A 451 3.69 2.30 20.12
N ALA A 452 4.17 3.55 20.18
CA ALA A 452 5.39 3.97 19.49
C ALA A 452 6.63 3.17 19.93
N ALA A 453 6.76 2.88 21.24
CA ALA A 453 7.87 2.09 21.78
C ALA A 453 7.78 0.61 21.36
N ILE A 454 6.57 0.04 21.35
CA ILE A 454 6.33 -1.34 20.88
C ILE A 454 6.68 -1.45 19.39
N PHE A 455 6.23 -0.49 18.58
CA PHE A 455 6.51 -0.46 17.14
C PHE A 455 8.02 -0.36 16.87
N ASP A 456 8.72 0.54 17.56
CA ASP A 456 10.15 0.72 17.37
C ASP A 456 10.96 -0.50 17.84
N ALA A 457 10.60 -1.08 18.99
CA ALA A 457 11.19 -2.33 19.47
C ALA A 457 11.00 -3.47 18.46
N ASN A 458 9.81 -3.58 17.86
CA ASN A 458 9.52 -4.60 16.86
C ASN A 458 10.33 -4.38 15.58
N ARG A 459 10.48 -3.12 15.13
CA ARG A 459 11.35 -2.75 14.00
C ARG A 459 12.81 -3.09 14.26
N TYR A 460 13.33 -2.78 15.46
CA TYR A 460 14.70 -3.13 15.85
C TYR A 460 14.91 -4.65 15.90
N ALA A 461 13.94 -5.40 16.43
CA ALA A 461 13.99 -6.86 16.43
C ALA A 461 14.05 -7.40 15.00
N LEU A 462 13.25 -6.85 14.07
CA LEU A 462 13.24 -7.27 12.68
C LEU A 462 14.57 -7.00 11.99
N ALA A 463 15.18 -5.83 12.23
CA ALA A 463 16.50 -5.51 11.72
C ALA A 463 17.58 -6.46 12.26
N ALA A 464 17.51 -6.81 13.55
CA ALA A 464 18.43 -7.78 14.15
C ALA A 464 18.30 -9.17 13.51
N VAL A 465 17.07 -9.64 13.27
CA VAL A 465 16.81 -10.91 12.58
C VAL A 465 17.34 -10.89 11.15
N LYS A 466 17.13 -9.80 10.39
CA LYS A 466 17.71 -9.66 9.03
C LYS A 466 19.23 -9.68 9.03
N ASN A 467 19.86 -9.02 10.00
CA ASN A 467 21.32 -8.94 10.08
C ASN A 467 22.00 -10.26 10.44
N ALA A 468 21.27 -11.22 11.00
CA ALA A 468 21.82 -12.55 11.31
C ALA A 468 22.16 -13.38 10.05
N ARG A 469 21.69 -12.97 8.85
CA ARG A 469 22.04 -13.56 7.53
C ARG A 469 22.07 -15.10 7.51
N ASN A 470 21.00 -15.73 7.97
CA ASN A 470 20.86 -17.19 8.04
C ASN A 470 20.49 -17.87 6.71
N TRP A 471 20.73 -17.21 5.58
CA TRP A 471 20.33 -17.67 4.24
C TRP A 471 21.49 -17.54 3.26
N GLU A 472 21.59 -18.49 2.34
CA GLU A 472 22.66 -18.59 1.34
C GLU A 472 22.09 -18.79 -0.07
N LEU A 473 22.70 -18.12 -1.06
CA LEU A 473 22.39 -18.31 -2.49
C LEU A 473 22.86 -19.70 -2.94
N SER A 474 22.02 -20.40 -3.70
CA SER A 474 22.44 -21.63 -4.38
C SER A 474 23.62 -21.35 -5.32
N THR A 475 24.60 -22.25 -5.33
CA THR A 475 25.79 -22.11 -6.18
C THR A 475 25.42 -22.34 -7.65
N ALA A 476 25.78 -21.39 -8.51
CA ALA A 476 25.74 -21.56 -9.96
C ALA A 476 27.08 -22.13 -10.44
N PHE A 477 27.08 -23.36 -10.95
CA PHE A 477 28.29 -24.04 -11.44
C PHE A 477 28.65 -23.64 -12.90
N GLY A 478 27.72 -23.04 -13.65
CA GLY A 478 27.91 -22.60 -15.04
C GLY A 478 27.95 -21.06 -15.23
N PRO A 479 27.82 -20.59 -16.48
CA PRO A 479 27.72 -19.18 -16.83
C PRO A 479 26.58 -18.50 -16.07
N ARG A 480 26.85 -17.27 -15.62
CA ARG A 480 25.86 -16.47 -14.89
C ARG A 480 25.14 -15.51 -15.81
N SER A 481 24.00 -15.01 -15.31
CA SER A 481 23.26 -13.96 -16.00
C SER A 481 24.19 -12.83 -16.47
N THR A 482 24.03 -12.38 -17.72
CA THR A 482 24.72 -11.21 -18.26
C THR A 482 24.14 -9.88 -17.75
N ILE A 483 23.01 -9.92 -17.03
CA ILE A 483 22.33 -8.73 -16.49
C ILE A 483 22.75 -8.50 -15.04
N SER A 484 22.45 -9.43 -14.14
CA SER A 484 22.79 -9.29 -12.72
C SER A 484 24.16 -9.86 -12.36
N GLY A 485 24.71 -10.77 -13.16
CA GLY A 485 25.85 -11.59 -12.73
C GLY A 485 25.50 -12.59 -11.61
N ILE A 486 24.20 -12.78 -11.33
CA ILE A 486 23.67 -13.64 -10.28
C ILE A 486 22.84 -14.76 -10.91
N GLY A 487 22.98 -15.97 -10.36
CA GLY A 487 22.25 -17.15 -10.82
C GLY A 487 22.72 -17.73 -12.15
N PRO A 488 22.37 -18.99 -12.45
CA PRO A 488 22.71 -19.62 -13.71
C PRO A 488 21.88 -19.02 -14.85
N VAL A 489 22.48 -18.95 -16.03
CA VAL A 489 21.75 -18.72 -17.28
C VAL A 489 20.73 -19.84 -17.49
N VAL A 490 19.52 -19.52 -17.97
CA VAL A 490 18.53 -20.55 -18.34
C VAL A 490 19.05 -21.38 -19.53
N HIS A 491 19.08 -22.70 -19.37
CA HIS A 491 19.45 -23.64 -20.43
C HIS A 491 18.93 -25.06 -20.14
N PRO A 492 18.70 -25.89 -21.19
CA PRO A 492 18.29 -27.29 -21.05
C PRO A 492 19.46 -28.25 -20.77
N GLY A 493 20.72 -27.80 -20.90
CA GLY A 493 21.91 -28.62 -20.66
C GLY A 493 22.14 -29.02 -19.19
N GLY A 494 23.15 -29.84 -18.94
CA GLY A 494 23.53 -30.28 -17.58
C GLY A 494 24.19 -29.19 -16.71
N ASP A 495 24.49 -29.52 -15.45
CA ASP A 495 25.00 -28.59 -14.43
C ASP A 495 26.28 -27.83 -14.83
N TRP A 496 27.14 -28.47 -15.63
CA TRP A 496 28.33 -27.86 -16.20
C TRP A 496 28.13 -27.62 -17.70
N ILE A 497 28.24 -26.35 -18.09
CA ILE A 497 28.09 -25.91 -19.48
C ILE A 497 29.05 -24.75 -19.74
N THR A 498 29.55 -24.62 -20.97
CA THR A 498 30.43 -23.49 -21.34
C THR A 498 29.62 -22.27 -21.78
N GLU A 499 30.19 -21.07 -21.67
CA GLU A 499 29.57 -19.84 -22.21
C GLU A 499 29.26 -19.95 -23.72
N ARG A 500 30.05 -20.75 -24.44
CA ARG A 500 29.86 -20.96 -25.87
C ARG A 500 28.57 -21.73 -26.15
N GLU A 501 28.26 -22.73 -25.32
CA GLU A 501 27.09 -23.57 -25.45
C GLU A 501 25.82 -22.83 -25.02
N THR A 502 25.85 -22.09 -23.90
CA THR A 502 24.71 -21.26 -23.48
C THR A 502 24.35 -20.19 -24.51
N LYS A 503 25.35 -19.58 -25.16
CA LYS A 503 25.14 -18.66 -26.30
C LYS A 503 24.39 -19.30 -27.46
N LYS A 504 24.50 -20.62 -27.69
CA LYS A 504 23.74 -21.30 -28.75
C LYS A 504 22.25 -21.38 -28.41
N TYR A 505 21.91 -21.70 -27.16
CA TYR A 505 20.51 -21.74 -26.72
C TYR A 505 19.83 -20.38 -26.79
N TRP A 506 20.55 -19.31 -26.43
CA TRP A 506 20.03 -17.94 -26.44
C TRP A 506 20.04 -17.26 -27.82
N GLN A 507 20.55 -17.91 -28.88
CA GLN A 507 20.45 -17.38 -30.25
C GLN A 507 19.00 -17.26 -30.72
N HIS A 508 18.13 -18.19 -30.29
CA HIS A 508 16.71 -18.10 -30.57
C HIS A 508 16.06 -17.14 -29.57
N HIS A 509 15.67 -15.97 -30.07
CA HIS A 509 15.22 -14.87 -29.22
C HIS A 509 13.70 -14.85 -28.97
N ALA A 510 12.92 -15.76 -29.56
CA ALA A 510 11.47 -15.90 -29.31
C ALA A 510 10.65 -14.60 -29.45
N GLY A 511 11.18 -13.60 -30.18
CA GLY A 511 10.62 -12.25 -30.27
C GLY A 511 10.71 -11.39 -29.00
N LEU A 512 11.43 -11.80 -27.96
CA LEU A 512 11.50 -11.10 -26.65
C LEU A 512 12.93 -10.78 -26.17
N PHE A 513 13.94 -11.44 -26.75
CA PHE A 513 15.36 -11.29 -26.38
C PHE A 513 16.18 -10.66 -27.51
N ASP A 514 17.41 -10.20 -27.24
CA ASP A 514 18.30 -9.60 -28.26
C ASP A 514 19.29 -10.63 -28.85
N GLY A 515 19.26 -11.87 -28.36
CA GLY A 515 20.16 -12.96 -28.75
C GLY A 515 21.60 -12.85 -28.24
N ARG A 516 21.90 -11.80 -27.45
CA ARG A 516 23.22 -11.55 -26.84
C ARG A 516 23.16 -11.69 -25.33
N GLU A 517 22.08 -11.19 -24.73
CA GLU A 517 21.78 -11.36 -23.32
C GLU A 517 21.48 -12.82 -23.01
N GLN A 518 21.96 -13.25 -21.86
CA GLN A 518 21.71 -14.57 -21.30
C GLN A 518 21.20 -14.34 -19.88
N LEU A 519 19.92 -14.59 -19.65
CA LEU A 519 19.23 -14.23 -18.41
C LEU A 519 19.13 -15.45 -17.49
N ASN A 520 19.02 -15.20 -16.18
CA ASN A 520 18.52 -16.22 -15.25
C ASN A 520 16.98 -16.31 -15.33
N ALA A 521 16.38 -17.30 -14.65
CA ALA A 521 14.93 -17.50 -14.75
C ALA A 521 14.12 -16.30 -14.20
N THR A 522 14.57 -15.66 -13.12
CA THR A 522 13.90 -14.48 -12.54
C THR A 522 13.85 -13.30 -13.51
N GLU A 523 14.97 -13.02 -14.17
CA GLU A 523 15.07 -11.98 -15.19
C GLU A 523 14.24 -12.32 -16.43
N THR A 524 14.19 -13.61 -16.79
CA THR A 524 13.35 -14.09 -17.89
C THR A 524 11.86 -13.89 -17.55
N VAL A 525 11.45 -14.21 -16.31
CA VAL A 525 10.10 -13.90 -15.80
C VAL A 525 9.77 -12.41 -15.94
N LYS A 526 10.68 -11.52 -15.51
CA LYS A 526 10.48 -10.08 -15.66
C LYS A 526 10.31 -9.64 -17.11
N ARG A 527 11.13 -10.19 -18.02
CA ARG A 527 11.12 -9.84 -19.45
C ARG A 527 9.81 -10.22 -20.14
N VAL A 528 9.20 -11.32 -19.71
CA VAL A 528 8.00 -11.92 -20.33
C VAL A 528 6.72 -11.53 -19.61
N LEU A 529 6.80 -11.01 -18.38
CA LEU A 529 5.67 -10.71 -17.51
C LEU A 529 4.48 -10.04 -18.21
N GLU A 530 4.74 -9.04 -19.05
CA GLU A 530 3.69 -8.30 -19.80
C GLU A 530 2.77 -9.21 -20.62
N LYS A 531 3.24 -10.38 -21.06
CA LYS A 531 2.52 -11.33 -21.91
C LYS A 531 1.59 -12.26 -21.13
N VAL A 532 1.62 -12.21 -19.80
CA VAL A 532 0.83 -13.08 -18.93
C VAL A 532 0.00 -12.31 -17.90
N LEU A 533 0.01 -10.97 -17.95
CA LEU A 533 -0.72 -10.12 -17.00
C LEU A 533 -2.24 -10.28 -17.10
N ASP A 534 -2.76 -10.52 -18.30
CA ASP A 534 -4.17 -10.83 -18.56
C ASP A 534 -4.62 -12.08 -17.81
N LYS A 535 -3.84 -13.17 -17.90
CA LYS A 535 -4.07 -14.42 -17.16
C LYS A 535 -3.87 -14.25 -15.65
N LEU A 536 -2.91 -13.41 -15.26
CA LEU A 536 -2.58 -13.18 -13.84
C LEU A 536 -3.66 -12.37 -13.12
N LEU A 537 -4.22 -11.38 -13.81
CA LEU A 537 -5.25 -10.47 -13.28
C LEU A 537 -6.68 -10.85 -13.69
N ASP A 538 -6.87 -11.94 -14.45
CA ASP A 538 -8.17 -12.37 -14.99
C ASP A 538 -8.88 -11.26 -15.79
N ILE A 539 -8.12 -10.57 -16.66
CA ILE A 539 -8.62 -9.47 -17.49
C ILE A 539 -8.86 -9.99 -18.91
N LYS A 540 -10.12 -9.93 -19.35
CA LYS A 540 -10.57 -10.46 -20.65
C LYS A 540 -10.04 -9.72 -21.88
N ASN A 541 -9.57 -8.48 -21.73
CA ASN A 541 -9.11 -7.66 -22.85
C ASN A 541 -7.58 -7.50 -22.80
N GLU A 542 -6.86 -8.36 -23.51
CA GLU A 542 -5.39 -8.37 -23.59
C GLU A 542 -4.82 -7.03 -24.07
N ASP A 543 -5.48 -6.37 -25.04
CA ASP A 543 -5.03 -5.09 -25.60
C ASP A 543 -5.07 -3.94 -24.57
N ALA A 544 -5.93 -4.03 -23.55
CA ALA A 544 -6.03 -3.03 -22.50
C ALA A 544 -4.80 -3.02 -21.57
N ILE A 545 -4.06 -4.13 -21.47
CA ILE A 545 -2.88 -4.28 -20.61
C ILE A 545 -1.57 -4.13 -21.40
N ALA A 546 -1.57 -4.53 -22.66
CA ALA A 546 -0.39 -4.54 -23.53
C ALA A 546 0.24 -3.15 -23.79
N ALA A 547 -0.46 -2.05 -23.48
CA ALA A 547 -0.05 -0.68 -23.81
C ALA A 547 1.00 -0.06 -22.87
N SER A 548 1.58 -0.82 -21.94
CA SER A 548 1.83 -0.20 -20.64
C SER A 548 3.24 0.29 -20.30
N TYR A 549 4.28 0.24 -21.14
CA TYR A 549 5.60 0.72 -20.69
C TYR A 549 6.41 1.53 -21.70
N PRO A 550 6.93 2.70 -21.26
CA PRO A 550 7.58 3.65 -22.13
C PRO A 550 8.95 3.16 -22.57
N ASP A 551 9.21 3.30 -23.86
CA ASP A 551 10.47 2.95 -24.51
C ASP A 551 11.12 4.23 -25.08
N LEU A 552 11.77 4.99 -24.18
CA LEU A 552 12.35 6.32 -24.46
C LEU A 552 11.32 7.37 -24.94
N THR A 553 10.07 7.25 -24.49
CA THR A 553 8.95 8.06 -24.98
C THR A 553 8.69 9.32 -24.14
N ALA A 554 9.14 9.39 -22.89
CA ALA A 554 8.85 10.53 -22.00
C ALA A 554 9.41 11.85 -22.53
N GLY A 555 10.63 11.85 -23.07
CA GLY A 555 11.26 13.06 -23.61
C GLY A 555 10.44 13.70 -24.75
N VAL A 556 9.94 12.87 -25.67
CA VAL A 556 9.08 13.33 -26.78
C VAL A 556 7.69 13.73 -26.27
N ALA A 557 7.11 12.97 -25.34
CA ALA A 557 5.82 13.31 -24.75
C ALA A 557 5.85 14.67 -24.04
N GLY A 558 6.89 14.93 -23.22
CA GLY A 558 7.09 16.22 -22.57
C GLY A 558 7.33 17.37 -23.56
N TYR A 559 8.12 17.13 -24.60
CA TYR A 559 8.33 18.11 -25.67
C TYR A 559 7.00 18.52 -26.33
N LEU A 560 6.18 17.54 -26.72
CA LEU A 560 4.88 17.82 -27.35
C LEU A 560 3.92 18.51 -26.38
N LYS A 561 3.91 18.11 -25.11
CA LYS A 561 3.06 18.71 -24.07
C LYS A 561 3.36 20.19 -23.82
N VAL A 562 4.63 20.52 -23.57
CA VAL A 562 5.05 21.91 -23.31
C VAL A 562 4.78 22.82 -24.51
N HIS A 563 4.78 22.25 -25.71
CA HIS A 563 4.55 22.96 -26.97
C HIS A 563 3.17 22.69 -27.59
N GLU A 564 2.19 22.19 -26.83
CA GLU A 564 0.85 21.82 -27.35
C GLU A 564 0.13 22.98 -28.07
N LYS A 565 0.44 24.23 -27.70
CA LYS A 565 -0.11 25.44 -28.34
C LYS A 565 0.56 25.82 -29.66
N ASP A 566 1.69 25.19 -30.02
CA ASP A 566 2.45 25.44 -31.24
C ASP A 566 2.53 24.18 -32.11
N ILE A 567 1.61 24.10 -33.08
CA ILE A 567 1.48 22.97 -34.02
C ILE A 567 2.78 22.66 -34.80
N ASN A 568 3.71 23.61 -34.94
CA ASN A 568 4.97 23.39 -35.66
C ASN A 568 5.84 22.32 -35.00
N HIS A 569 5.73 22.12 -33.69
CA HIS A 569 6.49 21.12 -32.95
C HIS A 569 5.97 19.70 -33.22
N GLU A 570 4.65 19.53 -33.27
CA GLU A 570 4.00 18.29 -33.68
C GLU A 570 4.31 17.96 -35.14
N LEU A 571 4.11 18.92 -36.06
CA LEU A 571 4.43 18.74 -37.48
C LEU A 571 5.89 18.36 -37.71
N ARG A 572 6.83 18.97 -36.97
CA ARG A 572 8.25 18.62 -37.06
C ARG A 572 8.51 17.17 -36.64
N PHE A 573 7.87 16.70 -35.57
CA PHE A 573 7.95 15.31 -35.14
C PHE A 573 7.40 14.36 -36.21
N GLU A 574 6.23 14.68 -36.76
CA GLU A 574 5.61 13.89 -37.82
C GLU A 574 6.47 13.86 -39.09
N ASP A 575 6.98 15.00 -39.54
CA ASP A 575 7.82 15.12 -40.74
C ASP A 575 9.13 14.34 -40.58
N ALA A 576 9.76 14.40 -39.40
CA ALA A 576 10.93 13.60 -39.09
C ALA A 576 10.62 12.10 -39.19
N CYS A 577 9.52 11.66 -38.57
CA CYS A 577 9.08 10.26 -38.62
C CYS A 577 8.78 9.80 -40.05
N GLN A 578 8.09 10.65 -40.84
CA GLN A 578 7.79 10.38 -42.24
C GLN A 578 9.06 10.26 -43.09
N ALA A 579 10.03 11.17 -42.89
CA ALA A 579 11.30 11.13 -43.61
C ALA A 579 12.09 9.85 -43.30
N ILE A 580 12.08 9.40 -42.04
CA ILE A 580 12.73 8.15 -41.62
C ILE A 580 12.08 6.94 -42.29
N ILE A 581 10.74 6.83 -42.25
CA ILE A 581 10.02 5.72 -42.90
C ILE A 581 10.19 5.76 -44.42
N ALA A 582 10.16 6.95 -45.04
CA ALA A 582 10.35 7.09 -46.48
C ALA A 582 11.73 6.61 -46.93
N LYS A 583 12.78 6.88 -46.14
CA LYS A 583 14.14 6.41 -46.42
C LYS A 583 14.36 4.95 -46.03
N ASN A 584 13.70 4.48 -44.97
CA ASN A 584 13.83 3.14 -44.40
C ASN A 584 12.44 2.50 -44.21
N PRO A 585 11.81 1.95 -45.27
CA PRO A 585 10.44 1.43 -45.20
C PRO A 585 10.23 0.34 -44.14
N TRP A 586 11.27 -0.43 -43.83
CA TRP A 586 11.26 -1.47 -42.79
C TRP A 586 10.96 -0.92 -41.40
N ALA A 587 11.29 0.36 -41.12
CA ALA A 587 11.02 0.99 -39.83
C ALA A 587 9.52 1.06 -39.50
N LYS A 588 8.66 1.05 -40.54
CA LYS A 588 7.20 0.99 -40.36
C LYS A 588 6.76 -0.33 -39.71
N GLY A 589 7.40 -1.44 -40.06
CA GLY A 589 7.12 -2.76 -39.47
C GLY A 589 7.46 -2.77 -37.98
N VAL A 590 8.60 -2.17 -37.60
CA VAL A 590 9.05 -2.07 -36.21
C VAL A 590 8.03 -1.38 -35.30
N ILE A 591 7.45 -0.27 -35.76
CA ILE A 591 6.51 0.51 -34.94
C ILE A 591 5.05 0.06 -35.07
N GLN A 592 4.75 -0.96 -35.87
CA GLN A 592 3.37 -1.37 -36.15
C GLN A 592 2.65 -1.84 -34.89
N GLU A 593 3.31 -2.63 -34.05
CA GLU A 593 2.77 -3.12 -32.77
C GLU A 593 2.80 -2.06 -31.65
N MET A 594 3.63 -1.02 -31.82
CA MET A 594 3.77 0.10 -30.88
C MET A 594 2.80 1.26 -31.16
N LYS A 595 2.01 1.16 -32.24
CA LYS A 595 1.07 2.21 -32.63
C LYS A 595 0.04 2.42 -31.52
N ASN A 596 -0.17 3.68 -31.15
CA ASN A 596 -1.04 4.09 -30.05
C ASN A 596 -0.63 3.57 -28.65
N LYS A 597 0.63 3.13 -28.47
CA LYS A 597 1.14 2.52 -27.23
C LYS A 597 2.45 3.17 -26.80
N TRP A 598 2.43 4.46 -26.46
CA TRP A 598 3.66 5.18 -26.06
C TRP A 598 4.12 4.81 -24.64
N GLY A 599 3.22 4.27 -23.81
CA GLY A 599 3.50 3.95 -22.41
C GLY A 599 3.59 5.17 -21.50
N ILE A 600 3.10 6.33 -21.97
CA ILE A 600 2.99 7.59 -21.21
C ILE A 600 1.50 7.93 -21.14
N PRO A 601 0.83 7.77 -19.98
CA PRO A 601 -0.63 7.82 -19.93
C PRO A 601 -1.25 9.15 -20.35
N TRP A 602 -0.51 10.27 -20.22
CA TRP A 602 -0.98 11.56 -20.71
C TRP A 602 -1.25 11.51 -22.22
N ILE A 603 -0.26 11.13 -23.03
CA ILE A 603 -0.42 11.13 -24.50
C ILE A 603 -1.36 9.99 -24.95
N ASP A 604 -1.30 8.83 -24.27
CA ASP A 604 -2.13 7.65 -24.59
C ASP A 604 -3.64 7.87 -24.35
N LYS A 605 -4.03 8.86 -23.54
CA LYS A 605 -5.45 9.19 -23.25
C LYS A 605 -6.02 10.31 -24.12
N GLU A 606 -5.20 11.22 -24.61
CA GLU A 606 -5.63 12.49 -25.24
C GLU A 606 -6.24 12.35 -26.65
N ASN A 607 -6.35 11.13 -27.22
CA ASN A 607 -6.81 10.90 -28.60
C ASN A 607 -6.07 11.75 -29.67
N LEU A 608 -4.86 12.22 -29.36
CA LEU A 608 -3.97 12.81 -30.35
C LEU A 608 -3.72 11.80 -31.48
N PRO A 609 -3.59 12.20 -32.75
CA PRO A 609 -3.34 11.28 -33.84
C PRO A 609 -1.93 10.68 -33.70
N GLN A 610 -1.82 9.60 -32.91
CA GLN A 610 -0.56 8.88 -32.66
C GLN A 610 -0.18 7.98 -33.85
N ARG A 611 -0.05 8.58 -35.02
CA ARG A 611 0.33 7.89 -36.26
C ARG A 611 1.74 7.31 -36.18
N PHE A 612 2.62 7.95 -35.41
CA PHE A 612 4.03 7.59 -35.26
C PHE A 612 4.39 7.32 -33.79
N HIS A 613 5.53 6.65 -33.58
CA HIS A 613 6.04 6.30 -32.26
C HIS A 613 7.45 6.89 -32.05
N PRO A 614 7.82 7.40 -30.85
CA PRO A 614 9.12 8.01 -30.56
C PRO A 614 10.33 7.13 -30.84
N ARG A 615 10.14 5.80 -30.88
CA ARG A 615 11.18 4.84 -31.31
C ARG A 615 11.85 5.24 -32.63
N LEU A 616 11.13 5.91 -33.53
CA LEU A 616 11.69 6.43 -34.79
C LEU A 616 12.81 7.46 -34.58
N LEU A 617 12.76 8.25 -33.51
CA LEU A 617 13.77 9.25 -33.18
C LEU A 617 14.98 8.67 -32.43
N ASN A 618 15.06 7.34 -32.24
CA ASN A 618 16.24 6.68 -31.69
C ASN A 618 16.88 5.74 -32.72
N ALA A 619 17.87 6.25 -33.46
CA ALA A 619 18.54 5.51 -34.52
C ALA A 619 19.21 4.21 -34.03
N GLY A 620 19.70 4.16 -32.79
CA GLY A 620 20.31 2.98 -32.23
C GLY A 620 19.29 1.86 -31.99
N TRP A 621 18.25 2.18 -31.20
CA TRP A 621 17.25 1.20 -30.76
C TRP A 621 16.34 0.79 -31.92
N LEU A 622 16.00 1.71 -32.83
CA LEU A 622 15.22 1.38 -34.04
C LEU A 622 15.92 0.34 -34.91
N VAL A 623 17.25 0.43 -35.03
CA VAL A 623 18.06 -0.49 -35.86
C VAL A 623 18.28 -1.83 -35.17
N GLU A 624 18.20 -1.89 -33.84
CA GLU A 624 18.22 -3.17 -33.13
C GLU A 624 17.04 -4.05 -33.54
N ASP A 625 15.86 -3.44 -33.73
CA ASP A 625 14.62 -4.10 -34.14
C ASP A 625 14.44 -4.19 -35.67
N ALA A 626 15.47 -3.84 -36.46
CA ALA A 626 15.36 -3.83 -37.91
C ALA A 626 15.15 -5.24 -38.49
N GLU A 627 14.02 -5.43 -39.18
CA GLU A 627 13.70 -6.63 -39.95
C GLU A 627 13.74 -6.29 -41.44
N THR A 628 14.88 -6.53 -42.09
CA THR A 628 15.04 -6.34 -43.54
C THR A 628 15.33 -7.66 -44.24
N PRO A 629 14.97 -7.82 -45.53
CA PRO A 629 15.30 -9.03 -46.29
C PRO A 629 16.81 -9.35 -46.29
N GLU A 630 17.67 -8.33 -46.30
CA GLU A 630 19.12 -8.49 -46.23
C GLU A 630 19.56 -9.02 -44.86
N LEU A 631 19.01 -8.48 -43.77
CA LEU A 631 19.28 -8.96 -42.42
C LEU A 631 18.75 -10.37 -42.21
N ALA A 632 17.54 -10.67 -42.71
CA ALA A 632 16.93 -12.00 -42.64
C ALA A 632 17.79 -13.03 -43.38
N LYS A 633 18.28 -12.70 -44.59
CA LYS A 633 19.18 -13.56 -45.36
C LYS A 633 20.52 -13.77 -44.65
N LEU A 634 21.11 -12.73 -44.07
CA LEU A 634 22.34 -12.86 -43.28
C LEU A 634 22.11 -13.70 -42.01
N GLN A 635 20.96 -13.56 -41.35
CA GLN A 635 20.58 -14.36 -40.19
C GLN A 635 20.32 -15.83 -40.57
N GLU A 636 19.73 -16.09 -41.72
CA GLU A 636 19.54 -17.45 -42.25
C GLU A 636 20.88 -18.10 -42.60
N ASN A 637 21.75 -17.37 -43.32
CA ASN A 637 23.12 -17.81 -43.61
C ASN A 637 23.91 -18.08 -42.32
N LEU A 638 23.70 -17.29 -41.27
CA LEU A 638 24.32 -17.49 -39.96
C LEU A 638 23.91 -18.83 -39.33
N LYS A 639 22.67 -19.28 -39.51
CA LYS A 639 22.15 -20.56 -39.00
C LYS A 639 22.82 -21.75 -39.69
N THR A 640 23.16 -21.63 -40.97
CA THR A 640 23.75 -22.72 -41.78
C THR A 640 25.27 -22.66 -41.91
N ALA A 641 25.92 -21.56 -41.47
CA ALA A 641 27.35 -21.34 -41.62
C ALA A 641 28.20 -22.08 -40.58
N ASN A 642 29.42 -22.45 -40.97
CA ASN A 642 30.45 -22.95 -40.06
C ASN A 642 31.00 -21.84 -39.15
N GLU A 643 31.72 -22.20 -38.09
CA GLU A 643 32.13 -21.27 -37.02
C GLU A 643 32.95 -20.06 -37.52
N GLN A 644 33.80 -20.26 -38.53
CA GLN A 644 34.65 -19.20 -39.08
C GLN A 644 33.83 -18.22 -39.93
N ASN A 645 32.86 -18.73 -40.70
CA ASN A 645 31.96 -17.91 -41.51
C ASN A 645 30.90 -17.20 -40.65
N GLN A 646 30.49 -17.77 -39.51
CA GLN A 646 29.56 -17.11 -38.59
C GLN A 646 30.09 -15.78 -38.06
N GLU A 647 31.38 -15.70 -37.74
CA GLU A 647 32.00 -14.47 -37.25
C GLU A 647 32.07 -13.40 -38.34
N VAL A 648 32.31 -13.80 -39.60
CA VAL A 648 32.28 -12.90 -40.76
C VAL A 648 30.87 -12.35 -40.97
N ILE A 649 29.86 -13.22 -40.99
CA ILE A 649 28.45 -12.82 -41.16
C ILE A 649 28.00 -11.89 -40.02
N ARG A 650 28.44 -12.11 -38.78
CA ARG A 650 28.16 -11.21 -37.65
C ARG A 650 28.74 -9.81 -37.87
N ARG A 651 29.96 -9.71 -38.41
CA ARG A 651 30.58 -8.42 -38.76
C ARG A 651 29.81 -7.72 -39.88
N GLU A 652 29.32 -8.46 -40.87
CA GLU A 652 28.48 -7.93 -41.95
C GLU A 652 27.15 -7.39 -41.42
N ILE A 653 26.45 -8.15 -40.57
CA ILE A 653 25.22 -7.69 -39.88
C ILE A 653 25.49 -6.40 -39.09
N SER A 654 26.60 -6.37 -38.34
CA SER A 654 26.99 -5.20 -37.54
C SER A 654 27.29 -3.97 -38.43
N ALA A 655 27.99 -4.18 -39.55
CA ALA A 655 28.28 -3.13 -40.51
C ALA A 655 27.00 -2.58 -41.17
N LEU A 656 26.09 -3.46 -41.58
CA LEU A 656 24.81 -3.07 -42.17
C LEU A 656 23.95 -2.26 -41.18
N LYS A 657 23.83 -2.74 -39.93
CA LYS A 657 23.15 -1.98 -38.86
C LYS A 657 23.82 -0.63 -38.60
N LYS A 658 25.15 -0.55 -38.64
CA LYS A 658 25.87 0.73 -38.50
C LYS A 658 25.50 1.71 -39.62
N THR A 659 25.36 1.24 -40.86
CA THR A 659 24.91 2.07 -42.00
C THR A 659 23.49 2.59 -41.79
N TYR A 660 22.53 1.71 -41.46
CA TYR A 660 21.15 2.13 -41.17
C TYR A 660 21.10 3.18 -40.06
N ARG A 661 21.86 2.96 -38.97
CA ARG A 661 21.94 3.91 -37.86
C ARG A 661 22.45 5.28 -38.32
N GLN A 662 23.51 5.32 -39.12
CA GLN A 662 24.06 6.58 -39.63
C GLN A 662 23.08 7.32 -40.54
N ASP A 663 22.35 6.60 -41.38
CA ASP A 663 21.37 7.21 -42.29
C ASP A 663 20.17 7.77 -41.54
N ILE A 664 19.65 7.05 -40.54
CA ILE A 664 18.58 7.52 -39.67
C ILE A 664 19.07 8.74 -38.85
N GLN A 665 20.29 8.70 -38.30
CA GLN A 665 20.85 9.79 -37.52
C GLN A 665 20.95 11.09 -38.34
N LYS A 666 21.40 11.03 -39.60
CA LYS A 666 21.43 12.21 -40.48
C LYS A 666 20.06 12.85 -40.68
N ILE A 667 18.99 12.04 -40.72
CA ILE A 667 17.62 12.55 -40.82
C ILE A 667 17.23 13.21 -39.50
N ILE A 668 17.47 12.56 -38.36
CA ILE A 668 17.20 13.12 -37.03
C ILE A 668 17.93 14.46 -36.87
N ASP A 669 19.22 14.53 -37.19
CA ASP A 669 20.05 15.75 -37.08
C ASP A 669 19.55 16.88 -38.00
N ARG A 670 18.90 16.56 -39.12
CA ARG A 670 18.30 17.57 -40.00
C ARG A 670 17.09 18.24 -39.36
N PHE A 671 16.25 17.48 -38.67
CA PHE A 671 15.04 17.99 -38.01
C PHE A 671 15.33 18.53 -36.60
N TYR A 672 16.34 17.97 -35.93
CA TYR A 672 16.74 18.26 -34.56
C TYR A 672 18.27 18.47 -34.45
N PRO A 673 18.83 19.54 -35.06
CA PRO A 673 20.28 19.73 -35.22
C PRO A 673 21.06 19.99 -33.92
N GLY A 674 20.39 20.15 -32.78
CA GLY A 674 21.06 20.35 -31.49
C GLY A 674 20.33 19.81 -30.27
N ASN A 675 19.07 19.36 -30.43
CA ASN A 675 18.31 18.78 -29.33
C ASN A 675 17.24 17.84 -29.87
N ASN A 676 17.55 16.53 -29.91
CA ASN A 676 16.57 15.50 -30.20
C ASN A 676 15.76 15.21 -28.93
N PRO A 677 14.43 15.40 -28.94
CA PRO A 677 13.61 15.20 -27.74
C PRO A 677 13.61 13.76 -27.21
N ALA A 678 14.11 12.78 -27.97
CA ALA A 678 14.25 11.38 -27.55
C ALA A 678 15.59 11.04 -26.86
N ASP A 679 16.56 11.97 -26.78
CA ASP A 679 17.90 11.69 -26.26
C ASP A 679 17.94 11.56 -24.72
N TRP A 680 17.03 12.25 -24.03
CA TRP A 680 17.04 12.36 -22.58
C TRP A 680 15.70 11.99 -21.95
N TYR A 681 15.80 11.34 -20.80
CA TYR A 681 14.70 11.12 -19.88
C TYR A 681 15.18 11.38 -18.45
N VAL A 682 14.25 11.50 -17.52
CA VAL A 682 14.53 11.68 -16.10
C VAL A 682 13.97 10.49 -15.35
N LEU A 683 14.79 9.85 -14.51
CA LEU A 683 14.31 8.89 -13.52
C LEU A 683 14.38 9.60 -12.17
N ALA A 684 13.23 9.97 -11.63
CA ALA A 684 13.12 10.67 -10.36
C ALA A 684 12.82 9.67 -9.24
N ALA A 685 13.64 9.70 -8.20
CA ALA A 685 13.44 8.91 -6.98
C ALA A 685 13.31 9.86 -5.78
N GLY A 686 12.29 9.64 -4.94
CA GLY A 686 12.04 10.38 -3.71
C GLY A 686 11.82 9.41 -2.54
N ASP A 687 12.23 9.84 -1.35
CA ASP A 687 12.14 9.12 -0.08
C ASP A 687 11.78 10.13 1.02
N GLY A 688 10.97 9.72 2.00
CA GLY A 688 10.50 10.57 3.09
C GLY A 688 11.54 10.76 4.20
N ASP A 689 11.87 12.02 4.52
CA ASP A 689 12.89 12.34 5.51
C ASP A 689 12.54 11.88 6.94
N SER A 690 13.33 10.92 7.44
CA SER A 690 13.25 10.33 8.78
C SER A 690 11.83 9.81 9.11
N MET A 691 11.18 9.10 8.19
CA MET A 691 9.84 8.53 8.45
C MET A 691 9.75 7.67 9.72
N SER A 692 10.84 7.01 10.13
CA SER A 692 10.88 6.30 11.41
C SER A 692 10.67 7.22 12.62
N GLU A 693 11.20 8.45 12.59
CA GLU A 693 11.04 9.41 13.68
C GLU A 693 9.61 9.96 13.76
N TRP A 694 8.95 10.13 12.61
CA TRP A 694 7.53 10.47 12.54
C TRP A 694 6.67 9.36 13.15
N LEU A 695 6.92 8.10 12.78
CA LEU A 695 6.20 6.93 13.33
C LEU A 695 6.44 6.72 14.84
N GLN A 696 7.61 7.13 15.34
CA GLN A 696 7.90 7.15 16.78
C GLN A 696 7.24 8.33 17.52
N GLY A 697 6.64 9.28 16.80
CA GLY A 697 6.09 10.51 17.37
C GLY A 697 7.13 11.56 17.74
N LYS A 698 8.41 11.37 17.40
CA LYS A 698 9.51 12.31 17.74
C LYS A 698 9.42 13.65 17.04
N LYS A 699 8.68 13.75 15.95
CA LYS A 699 8.49 14.99 15.18
C LYS A 699 7.08 15.59 15.34
N LEU A 700 6.22 15.01 16.19
CA LEU A 700 4.90 15.58 16.49
C LEU A 700 5.04 16.83 17.36
N GLU A 701 4.04 17.70 17.26
CA GLU A 701 3.94 18.91 18.07
C GLU A 701 3.47 18.60 19.51
N LYS A 702 3.29 19.63 20.33
CA LYS A 702 2.81 19.49 21.71
C LYS A 702 1.31 19.25 21.71
N TYR A 703 0.75 18.70 22.79
CA TYR A 703 -0.70 18.45 22.85
C TYR A 703 -1.52 19.72 22.59
N GLY A 704 -1.07 20.89 23.06
CA GLY A 704 -1.74 22.19 22.84
C GLY A 704 -2.03 22.51 21.37
N ASP A 705 -1.18 22.06 20.44
CA ASP A 705 -1.32 22.34 19.01
C ASP A 705 -2.41 21.51 18.31
N TYR A 706 -3.00 20.54 19.03
CA TYR A 706 -4.08 19.68 18.53
C TYR A 706 -5.39 19.87 19.30
N ILE A 707 -5.44 20.79 20.27
CA ILE A 707 -6.62 21.03 21.08
C ILE A 707 -7.51 22.10 20.42
N PRO A 708 -8.80 21.82 20.21
CA PRO A 708 -9.73 22.83 19.72
C PRO A 708 -9.83 24.02 20.66
N SER A 709 -9.93 25.22 20.09
CA SER A 709 -10.01 26.48 20.85
C SER A 709 -11.23 26.56 21.79
N GLN A 710 -12.26 25.75 21.49
CA GLN A 710 -13.49 25.65 22.26
C GLN A 710 -13.35 24.76 23.50
N LEU A 711 -12.28 23.97 23.62
CA LEU A 711 -12.06 23.14 24.79
C LEU A 711 -11.58 23.99 25.98
N SER A 712 -12.43 24.08 27.01
CA SER A 712 -12.04 24.68 28.28
C SER A 712 -12.01 23.62 29.37
N VAL A 713 -10.86 23.50 30.04
CA VAL A 713 -10.64 22.59 31.17
C VAL A 713 -10.14 23.41 32.34
N ASN A 714 -10.89 23.40 33.44
CA ASN A 714 -10.57 24.16 34.65
C ASN A 714 -9.74 23.28 35.60
N LEU A 715 -8.49 23.02 35.24
CA LEU A 715 -7.49 22.27 36.02
C LEU A 715 -6.12 22.94 35.84
N ASP A 716 -5.40 23.18 36.94
CA ASP A 716 -4.11 23.90 36.91
C ASP A 716 -3.04 23.10 36.15
N SER A 717 -3.05 21.79 36.31
CA SER A 717 -2.17 20.86 35.59
C SER A 717 -2.39 20.84 34.07
N PHE A 718 -3.55 21.28 33.58
CA PHE A 718 -3.89 21.21 32.16
C PHE A 718 -2.94 22.04 31.30
N GLN A 719 -2.59 23.27 31.72
CA GLN A 719 -1.69 24.14 30.96
C GLN A 719 -0.29 23.53 30.82
N LYS A 720 0.20 22.85 31.86
CA LYS A 720 1.48 22.13 31.80
C LYS A 720 1.40 20.91 30.89
N PHE A 721 0.28 20.17 30.93
CA PHE A 721 0.05 19.04 30.02
C PHE A 721 0.03 19.46 28.55
N LEU A 722 -0.52 20.63 28.22
CA LEU A 722 -0.53 21.14 26.84
C LEU A 722 0.88 21.33 26.27
N GLU A 723 1.88 21.55 27.12
CA GLU A 723 3.28 21.68 26.72
C GLU A 723 3.98 20.33 26.50
N VAL A 724 3.37 19.23 26.94
CA VAL A 724 3.89 17.88 26.75
C VAL A 724 3.81 17.50 25.28
N LYS A 725 4.89 16.90 24.77
CA LYS A 725 4.95 16.40 23.40
C LYS A 725 3.92 15.31 23.16
N LYS A 726 3.13 15.44 22.10
CA LYS A 726 2.15 14.43 21.73
C LYS A 726 2.84 13.14 21.26
N ARG A 727 2.23 12.00 21.57
CA ARG A 727 2.72 10.69 21.15
C ARG A 727 1.94 10.15 19.94
N MET A 728 2.58 9.22 19.22
CA MET A 728 1.92 8.41 18.20
C MET A 728 1.22 7.22 18.85
N GLY A 729 -0.08 7.08 18.63
CA GLY A 729 -0.89 5.94 19.08
C GLY A 729 -1.35 5.03 17.94
N PRO A 730 -2.14 3.99 18.27
CA PRO A 730 -2.63 3.04 17.28
C PRO A 730 -3.51 3.70 16.20
N SER A 731 -4.49 4.49 16.63
CA SER A 731 -5.42 5.21 15.73
C SER A 731 -4.69 6.18 14.80
N THR A 732 -3.79 7.03 15.36
CA THR A 732 -3.03 8.01 14.57
C THR A 732 -2.01 7.36 13.63
N HIS A 733 -1.44 6.20 14.00
CA HIS A 733 -0.56 5.44 13.12
C HIS A 733 -1.34 4.87 11.93
N ASN A 734 -2.53 4.30 12.19
CA ASN A 734 -3.40 3.82 11.11
C ASN A 734 -3.83 4.96 10.18
N ALA A 735 -4.16 6.14 10.74
CA ALA A 735 -4.47 7.34 9.97
C ALA A 735 -3.28 7.83 9.13
N LEU A 736 -2.05 7.78 9.65
CA LEU A 736 -0.84 8.10 8.88
C LEU A 736 -0.63 7.12 7.72
N SER A 737 -0.82 5.82 7.96
CA SER A 737 -0.73 4.80 6.92
C SER A 737 -1.78 5.01 5.83
N ARG A 738 -2.97 5.53 6.20
CA ARG A 738 -3.99 5.94 5.24
C ARG A 738 -3.60 7.20 4.45
N ALA A 739 -3.06 8.23 5.11
CA ALA A 739 -2.64 9.46 4.45
C ALA A 739 -1.51 9.23 3.43
N LEU A 740 -0.51 8.41 3.79
CA LEU A 740 0.56 7.98 2.89
C LEU A 740 0.02 7.22 1.67
N LEU A 741 -1.02 6.41 1.89
CA LEU A 741 -1.71 5.72 0.81
C LEU A 741 -2.43 6.70 -0.12
N ASP A 742 -3.14 7.68 0.41
CA ASP A 742 -3.85 8.67 -0.42
C ASP A 742 -2.88 9.49 -1.29
N PHE A 743 -1.73 9.87 -0.74
CA PHE A 743 -0.67 10.50 -1.50
C PHE A 743 -0.17 9.58 -2.63
N SER A 744 0.24 8.36 -2.30
CA SER A 744 0.87 7.44 -3.26
C SER A 744 -0.08 6.85 -4.31
N ASN A 745 -1.34 6.57 -3.97
CA ASN A 745 -2.31 5.96 -4.89
C ASN A 745 -3.18 6.96 -5.65
N GLN A 746 -3.32 8.20 -5.17
CA GLN A 746 -4.20 9.18 -5.81
C GLN A 746 -3.42 10.37 -6.37
N LEU A 747 -2.65 11.06 -5.52
CA LEU A 747 -1.97 12.30 -5.92
C LEU A 747 -0.78 12.04 -6.84
N VAL A 748 0.12 11.12 -6.49
CA VAL A 748 1.31 10.86 -7.31
C VAL A 748 0.94 10.36 -8.71
N PRO A 749 -0.02 9.42 -8.91
CA PRO A 749 -0.46 9.00 -10.24
C PRO A 749 -1.14 10.12 -11.03
N TYR A 750 -1.96 10.96 -10.38
CA TYR A 750 -2.58 12.11 -11.03
C TYR A 750 -1.51 13.09 -11.52
N LEU A 751 -0.59 13.50 -10.65
CA LEU A 751 0.48 14.44 -10.99
C LEU A 751 1.34 13.86 -12.11
N THR A 752 1.85 12.65 -11.94
CA THR A 752 2.86 12.07 -12.84
C THR A 752 2.30 11.69 -14.19
N GLN A 753 1.06 11.20 -14.25
CA GLN A 753 0.52 10.55 -15.45
C GLN A 753 -0.61 11.33 -16.13
N GLN A 754 -1.19 12.34 -15.48
CA GLN A 754 -2.28 13.15 -16.04
C GLN A 754 -1.84 14.62 -16.15
N ARG A 755 -1.41 15.24 -15.04
CA ARG A 755 -0.94 16.63 -15.05
C ARG A 755 0.36 16.80 -15.82
N TYR A 756 1.29 15.85 -15.71
CA TYR A 756 2.58 15.84 -16.40
C TYR A 756 2.70 14.67 -17.40
N ALA A 757 3.63 14.75 -18.34
CA ALA A 757 3.90 13.68 -19.31
C ALA A 757 4.94 12.68 -18.78
N GLY A 758 4.60 11.97 -17.71
CA GLY A 758 5.43 10.94 -17.09
C GLY A 758 4.70 9.59 -16.92
N ARG A 759 5.44 8.60 -16.42
CA ARG A 759 4.94 7.27 -16.04
C ARG A 759 5.41 6.95 -14.63
N LEU A 760 4.48 6.51 -13.78
CA LEU A 760 4.83 6.10 -12.44
C LEU A 760 5.34 4.64 -12.45
N ILE A 761 6.50 4.39 -11.85
CA ILE A 761 7.09 3.05 -11.72
C ILE A 761 6.77 2.47 -10.35
N TYR A 762 6.85 3.29 -9.30
CA TYR A 762 6.50 2.93 -7.94
C TYR A 762 6.05 4.18 -7.16
N ALA A 763 5.02 4.03 -6.34
CA ALA A 763 4.68 4.97 -5.29
C ALA A 763 4.10 4.19 -4.11
N GLY A 764 4.89 3.99 -3.05
CA GLY A 764 4.53 3.15 -1.92
C GLY A 764 4.60 3.91 -0.61
N GLY A 765 3.60 4.73 -0.34
CA GLY A 765 3.62 5.66 0.79
C GLY A 765 4.46 6.89 0.46
N ASP A 766 5.59 7.06 1.16
CA ASP A 766 6.51 8.18 0.98
C ASP A 766 7.56 7.97 -0.12
N ASP A 767 7.88 6.72 -0.43
CA ASP A 767 8.79 6.36 -1.52
C ASP A 767 8.12 6.56 -2.89
N VAL A 768 8.77 7.31 -3.79
CA VAL A 768 8.30 7.58 -5.16
C VAL A 768 9.41 7.29 -6.17
N LEU A 769 9.04 6.62 -7.27
CA LEU A 769 9.90 6.38 -8.42
C LEU A 769 9.12 6.63 -9.70
N ALA A 770 9.49 7.67 -10.42
CA ALA A 770 8.81 8.10 -11.63
C ALA A 770 9.77 8.21 -12.82
N TYR A 771 9.28 7.81 -13.99
CA TYR A 771 9.92 8.04 -15.27
C TYR A 771 9.28 9.29 -15.90
N THR A 772 10.05 10.37 -16.01
CA THR A 772 9.60 11.67 -16.48
C THR A 772 10.57 12.26 -17.51
N ASN A 773 10.45 13.56 -17.81
CA ASN A 773 11.08 14.22 -18.94
C ASN A 773 11.77 15.54 -18.52
N LEU A 774 12.82 15.96 -19.23
CA LEU A 774 13.55 17.19 -18.90
C LEU A 774 12.75 18.49 -19.14
N TRP A 775 11.61 18.42 -19.82
CA TRP A 775 10.81 19.59 -20.18
C TRP A 775 9.94 20.09 -19.03
N GLU A 776 9.52 19.17 -18.14
CA GLU A 776 8.58 19.47 -17.05
C GLU A 776 9.00 18.92 -15.67
N TRP A 777 10.19 18.29 -15.56
CA TRP A 777 10.58 17.58 -14.32
C TRP A 777 10.68 18.49 -13.09
N ASP A 778 11.06 19.74 -13.26
CA ASP A 778 11.25 20.71 -12.17
C ASP A 778 9.90 21.13 -11.57
N ASN A 779 8.92 21.43 -12.41
CA ASN A 779 7.54 21.68 -12.00
C ASN A 779 6.91 20.42 -11.38
N TRP A 780 7.14 19.24 -11.98
CA TRP A 780 6.68 17.98 -11.40
C TRP A 780 7.26 17.75 -10.00
N LEU A 781 8.57 17.98 -9.81
CA LEU A 781 9.24 17.79 -8.53
C LEU A 781 8.71 18.78 -7.48
N TRP A 782 8.50 20.03 -7.88
CA TRP A 782 7.91 21.05 -7.02
C TRP A 782 6.50 20.65 -6.56
N ASP A 783 5.62 20.27 -7.49
CA ASP A 783 4.24 19.90 -7.18
C ASP A 783 4.15 18.66 -6.31
N ILE A 784 4.94 17.62 -6.60
CA ILE A 784 5.02 16.41 -5.75
C ILE A 784 5.39 16.79 -4.31
N ARG A 785 6.39 17.68 -4.15
CA ARG A 785 6.82 18.14 -2.83
C ARG A 785 5.75 18.96 -2.11
N GLN A 786 5.03 19.85 -2.80
CA GLN A 786 3.95 20.64 -2.20
C GLN A 786 2.76 19.75 -1.82
N CYS A 787 2.33 18.85 -2.71
CA CYS A 787 1.25 17.92 -2.44
C CYS A 787 1.59 16.97 -1.27
N PHE A 788 2.84 16.51 -1.14
CA PHE A 788 3.26 15.71 0.03
C PHE A 788 3.12 16.46 1.35
N ARG A 789 3.20 17.80 1.35
CA ARG A 789 2.98 18.66 2.53
C ARG A 789 1.51 18.99 2.76
N GLY A 790 0.64 18.72 1.79
CA GLY A 790 -0.71 19.26 1.74
C GLY A 790 -0.75 20.77 1.50
N ASP A 791 0.31 21.36 0.94
CA ASP A 791 0.34 22.77 0.54
C ASP A 791 -0.38 22.97 -0.80
N LYS A 792 -0.71 24.23 -1.13
CA LYS A 792 -1.32 24.57 -2.43
C LYS A 792 -0.30 24.36 -3.55
N ASP A 793 -0.73 23.66 -4.59
CA ASP A 793 0.00 23.41 -5.84
C ASP A 793 -0.25 24.48 -6.91
#